data_AF-A0AA39P381-F1
#
_entry.id   AF-A0AA39P381-F1
#
_cell.length_a   1.000
_cell.length_b   1.000
_cell.length_c   1.000
_cell.angle_alpha   90.00
_cell.angle_beta   90.00
_cell.angle_gamma   90.00
#
_symmetry.space_group_name_H-M   'P 1'
#
loop_
_entity.id
_entity.type
_entity.pdbx_description
1 polymer ?
#
loop_
_entity_poly.entity_id
_entity_poly.type
_entity_poly.pdbx_seq_one_letter_code
_entity_poly.pdbx_strand_id
1 'polypeptide(L)'
;MGVTAFFLSAMSSVDVTDAHAGSTTSDSQPIPNKPVAPYNGATSTLADADVAKPKTTPYHFGATNHRAFHRKYDRKDYDDFIKEDLATRVFIPSDDFLRVILDLPGDWRKDPSITSLIETVKNDEQWNQLWAEALDLIKSDFPSEPDIGFYRQDPKVDKGSNASLSPHAITLLPSLFNSSENKIADIELSVPKNGIERPHLLQWLDFEQNATTLDNGRYATRVLTTDGKDPMGKVHNSRASTPPGDPEGVGVAAGQKRKYDALNHGSRSRKTSQMSKMQDAAARSRMQEEARSEPLGSPLNGEDPENKEEPQLQCARYAMEVLSGVGFRTHSIGALIGGTLLQMQYFDRSSIIISQQIDMGKDPESFIAMLIGLHRLSLEKHGIHSIVEDPILSDYANYTQECRDDTGTLFEGRQLTLKKANGTPVVLTLGKIISRQPEIIRRDTCVVEATAEDCKEWKGMETVVKISWQATSRPSEKDFMNDVKNAVDKDVTLHHWVTDHLPNILLSRDFEMAEDSPQARLKECFDAASYADGDSFEYERQVCRIMVQERLYPITSLREPRHYAQGIFDVLQVHRWVYDHAGIIHRDISKANLMWRKRKGVICGVLNDFDLSSYRDHKSASALHRTGTGPYYACDLLKEDPPVHIYRHDLESLFNVLVFLCCRYEIQETPAPEGKDQLVHVPNVPFESWYDMSYRQLWTEKFFFFMNPPENSDKLFPVSVSFSDFEPWLNVCYGMIHQGFLAKKIYGRDHGLLSRFLSTRAPRSTPVEAERFDDATLGGFVDYVGFFTAMHNFAGQDLIARYNPNPEPTA
;
A
#
# COMPACT_ATOMS: atom_id res chain seq x y z
N MET A 1 -12.79 61.39 -40.04
CA MET A 1 -11.99 60.47 -40.87
C MET A 1 -11.89 59.16 -40.08
N GLY A 2 -12.22 57.96 -40.55
CA GLY A 2 -12.91 57.47 -41.76
C GLY A 2 -12.91 55.92 -41.71
N VAL A 3 -14.05 55.23 -41.60
CA VAL A 3 -14.86 54.61 -42.68
C VAL A 3 -14.20 53.36 -43.31
N THR A 4 -14.79 52.15 -43.40
CA THR A 4 -16.19 51.63 -43.18
C THR A 4 -16.19 50.52 -42.06
N ALA A 5 -16.96 49.41 -41.90
CA ALA A 5 -18.11 48.64 -42.48
C ALA A 5 -18.77 47.79 -41.32
N PHE A 6 -19.99 47.19 -41.29
CA PHE A 6 -21.03 46.68 -42.24
C PHE A 6 -20.81 45.22 -42.76
N PHE A 7 -21.71 44.21 -42.66
CA PHE A 7 -23.06 43.92 -42.05
C PHE A 7 -23.03 42.43 -41.53
N LEU A 8 -23.66 41.95 -40.43
CA LEU A 8 -25.10 41.64 -40.15
C LEU A 8 -25.74 40.62 -41.14
N SER A 9 -26.65 39.65 -40.79
CA SER A 9 -27.39 39.33 -39.55
C SER A 9 -28.09 37.92 -39.59
N ALA A 10 -28.49 37.35 -38.43
CA ALA A 10 -29.73 36.57 -38.09
C ALA A 10 -30.29 35.40 -38.97
N MET A 11 -31.17 34.46 -38.56
CA MET A 11 -31.60 33.88 -37.24
C MET A 11 -32.45 32.58 -37.46
N SER A 12 -32.56 31.75 -36.40
CA SER A 12 -33.73 30.93 -35.98
C SER A 12 -34.45 29.88 -36.88
N SER A 13 -34.31 28.60 -36.49
CA SER A 13 -35.38 27.64 -36.06
C SER A 13 -36.35 26.91 -37.04
N VAL A 14 -36.77 25.71 -36.59
CA VAL A 14 -37.95 24.86 -36.94
C VAL A 14 -37.86 23.87 -38.13
N ASP A 15 -37.34 22.67 -37.83
CA ASP A 15 -38.05 21.35 -37.77
C ASP A 15 -38.79 20.65 -38.96
N VAL A 16 -38.83 19.30 -38.88
CA VAL A 16 -39.82 18.31 -39.42
C VAL A 16 -39.76 17.75 -40.89
N THR A 17 -39.82 16.40 -40.99
CA THR A 17 -40.18 15.45 -42.11
C THR A 17 -39.30 15.17 -43.37
N ASP A 18 -38.73 13.96 -43.40
CA ASP A 18 -39.01 12.80 -44.31
C ASP A 18 -38.80 12.74 -45.85
N ALA A 19 -38.63 11.48 -46.31
CA ALA A 19 -38.98 10.88 -47.63
C ALA A 19 -38.05 10.97 -48.89
N HIS A 20 -37.06 10.05 -48.94
CA HIS A 20 -36.90 8.94 -49.94
C HIS A 20 -36.56 9.10 -51.45
N ALA A 21 -35.87 8.05 -51.96
CA ALA A 21 -35.55 7.64 -53.36
C ALA A 21 -34.58 8.54 -54.19
N GLY A 22 -33.70 8.03 -55.07
CA GLY A 22 -33.35 6.66 -55.51
C GLY A 22 -32.45 6.69 -56.77
N SER A 23 -31.95 5.61 -57.42
CA SER A 23 -31.77 4.18 -57.05
C SER A 23 -31.32 3.34 -58.27
N THR A 24 -30.18 2.61 -58.25
CA THR A 24 -29.86 1.44 -59.14
C THR A 24 -28.65 0.65 -58.58
N THR A 25 -28.62 -0.66 -58.27
CA THR A 25 -29.05 -1.96 -58.87
C THR A 25 -28.01 -2.65 -59.81
N SER A 26 -27.43 -3.77 -59.37
CA SER A 26 -27.27 -5.03 -60.14
C SER A 26 -26.61 -6.14 -59.29
N ASP A 27 -26.71 -7.40 -59.74
CA ASP A 27 -26.65 -8.60 -58.90
C ASP A 27 -25.35 -9.45 -58.94
N SER A 28 -25.31 -10.41 -58.00
CA SER A 28 -24.82 -11.80 -58.12
C SER A 28 -23.50 -12.21 -57.44
N GLN A 29 -23.49 -13.47 -56.99
CA GLN A 29 -22.47 -14.16 -56.18
C GLN A 29 -21.41 -14.86 -57.05
N PRO A 30 -20.20 -15.14 -56.50
CA PRO A 30 -19.98 -16.50 -56.00
C PRO A 30 -19.19 -16.61 -54.66
N ILE A 31 -19.31 -17.77 -54.01
CA ILE A 31 -18.71 -18.15 -52.73
C ILE A 31 -17.24 -18.58 -52.90
N PRO A 32 -16.34 -18.27 -51.96
CA PRO A 32 -15.51 -19.36 -51.39
C PRO A 32 -15.22 -19.27 -49.87
N ASN A 33 -15.32 -20.43 -49.22
CA ASN A 33 -14.58 -20.93 -48.04
C ASN A 33 -14.65 -20.19 -46.67
N LYS A 34 -14.97 -20.99 -45.64
CA LYS A 34 -14.96 -20.61 -44.21
C LYS A 34 -13.54 -20.65 -43.61
N PRO A 35 -13.20 -19.77 -42.65
CA PRO A 35 -12.18 -20.04 -41.63
C PRO A 35 -12.61 -21.20 -40.70
N VAL A 36 -11.64 -21.88 -40.10
CA VAL A 36 -11.86 -22.95 -39.11
C VAL A 36 -11.97 -22.36 -37.70
N ALA A 37 -12.81 -22.94 -36.84
CA ALA A 37 -13.02 -22.47 -35.46
C ALA A 37 -11.82 -22.78 -34.55
N PRO A 38 -11.56 -21.95 -33.51
CA PRO A 38 -10.54 -22.24 -32.50
C PRO A 38 -10.92 -23.45 -31.61
N TYR A 39 -9.91 -24.00 -30.93
CA TYR A 39 -10.01 -25.24 -30.15
C TYR A 39 -10.84 -25.08 -28.87
N ASN A 40 -11.82 -25.97 -28.67
CA ASN A 40 -12.39 -26.22 -27.35
C ASN A 40 -11.47 -27.16 -26.57
N GLY A 41 -10.62 -26.62 -25.70
CA GLY A 41 -9.97 -27.38 -24.63
C GLY A 41 -10.99 -27.76 -23.55
N ALA A 42 -11.05 -29.03 -23.16
CA ALA A 42 -12.03 -29.49 -22.18
C ALA A 42 -11.66 -29.03 -20.75
N THR A 43 -12.40 -28.07 -20.20
CA THR A 43 -12.29 -27.66 -18.79
C THR A 43 -12.84 -28.73 -17.86
N SER A 44 -11.97 -29.36 -17.07
CA SER A 44 -12.40 -30.20 -15.94
C SER A 44 -12.86 -29.33 -14.79
N THR A 45 -14.17 -29.16 -14.63
CA THR A 45 -14.80 -28.41 -13.53
C THR A 45 -14.61 -29.14 -12.19
N LEU A 46 -13.47 -28.90 -11.54
CA LEU A 46 -13.46 -28.84 -10.07
C LEU A 46 -14.11 -27.51 -9.68
N ALA A 47 -14.95 -27.52 -8.65
CA ALA A 47 -15.61 -26.28 -8.21
C ALA A 47 -14.56 -25.32 -7.65
N ASP A 48 -14.49 -24.11 -8.20
CA ASP A 48 -13.68 -23.04 -7.65
C ASP A 48 -14.20 -22.68 -6.26
N ALA A 49 -13.35 -22.85 -5.24
CA ALA A 49 -13.46 -22.04 -4.04
C ALA A 49 -12.81 -20.69 -4.35
N ASP A 50 -13.44 -19.59 -3.93
CA ASP A 50 -12.96 -18.22 -4.19
C ASP A 50 -11.63 -17.94 -3.46
N VAL A 51 -10.51 -18.33 -4.08
CA VAL A 51 -9.17 -17.99 -3.62
C VAL A 51 -8.89 -16.54 -4.01
N ALA A 52 -8.93 -15.64 -3.02
CA ALA A 52 -8.80 -14.20 -3.18
C ALA A 52 -7.62 -13.78 -4.08
N LYS A 53 -7.87 -12.78 -4.93
CA LYS A 53 -6.85 -12.17 -5.79
C LYS A 53 -5.82 -11.40 -4.95
N PRO A 54 -4.53 -11.40 -5.32
CA PRO A 54 -3.50 -10.57 -4.73
C PRO A 54 -3.69 -9.17 -5.25
N LYS A 55 -4.35 -8.36 -4.45
CA LYS A 55 -4.56 -6.98 -4.80
C LYS A 55 -3.22 -6.27 -4.62
N THR A 56 -2.70 -5.65 -5.67
CA THR A 56 -1.63 -4.65 -5.56
C THR A 56 -2.29 -3.29 -5.48
N THR A 57 -2.00 -2.49 -4.44
CA THR A 57 -2.65 -1.19 -4.19
C THR A 57 -2.72 -0.37 -5.47
N PRO A 58 -3.76 0.45 -5.73
CA PRO A 58 -3.78 1.30 -6.91
C PRO A 58 -2.50 2.12 -6.90
N TYR A 59 -1.76 2.06 -8.00
CA TYR A 59 -0.45 2.71 -8.13
C TYR A 59 0.70 2.11 -7.26
N HIS A 60 0.54 0.90 -6.68
CA HIS A 60 1.62 0.03 -6.16
C HIS A 60 2.42 -0.65 -7.30
N PHE A 61 2.72 0.15 -8.30
CA PHE A 61 3.99 0.08 -9.01
C PHE A 61 5.02 0.80 -8.12
N GLY A 62 6.32 0.59 -8.30
CA GLY A 62 7.35 1.45 -7.69
C GLY A 62 7.11 2.94 -7.98
N ALA A 63 7.79 3.83 -7.26
CA ALA A 63 7.41 5.25 -7.08
C ALA A 63 7.44 6.16 -8.34
N THR A 64 7.42 5.61 -9.56
CA THR A 64 7.56 6.33 -10.84
C THR A 64 6.75 5.74 -12.01
N ASN A 65 5.71 4.92 -11.80
CA ASN A 65 4.90 4.47 -12.93
C ASN A 65 3.99 5.60 -13.45
N HIS A 66 4.51 6.39 -14.39
CA HIS A 66 3.86 7.57 -14.97
C HIS A 66 2.71 7.24 -15.95
N ARG A 67 1.75 6.40 -15.51
CA ARG A 67 0.34 6.79 -15.70
C ARG A 67 0.22 8.16 -15.05
N ALA A 68 0.22 9.22 -15.87
CA ALA A 68 0.35 10.60 -15.40
C ALA A 68 -0.70 10.87 -14.31
N PHE A 69 -0.23 11.19 -13.09
CA PHE A 69 -0.97 11.39 -11.84
C PHE A 69 -2.46 11.65 -12.14
N HIS A 70 -3.28 10.60 -12.06
CA HIS A 70 -4.59 10.65 -12.67
C HIS A 70 -5.43 11.67 -11.90
N ARG A 71 -5.71 12.82 -12.54
CA ARG A 71 -6.55 13.94 -12.04
C ARG A 71 -7.99 13.55 -11.66
N LYS A 72 -8.31 12.27 -11.73
CA LYS A 72 -9.46 11.61 -11.13
C LYS A 72 -8.92 10.36 -10.43
N TYR A 73 -8.55 10.50 -9.16
CA TYR A 73 -8.64 9.37 -8.24
C TYR A 73 -10.12 9.05 -8.10
N ASP A 74 -10.50 7.78 -8.28
CA ASP A 74 -11.72 7.29 -7.65
C ASP A 74 -11.34 6.72 -6.28
N ARG A 75 -12.19 6.96 -5.27
CA ARG A 75 -12.00 6.37 -3.94
C ARG A 75 -12.16 4.85 -4.01
N LYS A 76 -13.04 4.38 -4.90
CA LYS A 76 -13.41 2.98 -5.05
C LYS A 76 -12.29 2.09 -5.57
N ASP A 77 -11.28 2.66 -6.21
CA ASP A 77 -10.04 1.95 -6.58
C ASP A 77 -9.36 1.33 -5.33
N TYR A 78 -9.46 2.00 -4.17
CA TYR A 78 -8.78 1.62 -2.92
C TYR A 78 -9.64 0.80 -1.96
N ASP A 79 -10.96 0.74 -2.17
CA ASP A 79 -11.91 0.05 -1.28
C ASP A 79 -11.45 -1.36 -0.92
N ASP A 80 -10.93 -2.06 -1.91
CA ASP A 80 -10.57 -3.45 -1.82
C ASP A 80 -9.31 -3.73 -0.99
N PHE A 81 -8.55 -2.68 -0.68
CA PHE A 81 -7.36 -2.64 0.18
C PHE A 81 -7.70 -2.14 1.56
N ILE A 82 -8.55 -1.12 1.63
CA ILE A 82 -9.13 -0.61 2.87
C ILE A 82 -9.89 -1.75 3.59
N LYS A 83 -10.55 -2.66 2.86
CA LYS A 83 -11.12 -3.91 3.41
C LYS A 83 -10.07 -4.88 3.96
N GLU A 84 -8.92 -5.05 3.29
CA GLU A 84 -7.84 -5.93 3.80
C GLU A 84 -7.18 -5.33 5.06
N ASP A 85 -7.06 -4.01 5.16
CA ASP A 85 -6.59 -3.33 6.38
C ASP A 85 -7.66 -3.42 7.49
N LEU A 86 -8.95 -3.18 7.20
CA LEU A 86 -10.07 -3.32 8.14
C LEU A 86 -10.23 -4.75 8.69
N ALA A 87 -9.88 -5.79 7.91
CA ALA A 87 -9.85 -7.16 8.40
C ALA A 87 -8.83 -7.36 9.56
N THR A 88 -7.82 -6.49 9.68
CA THR A 88 -6.80 -6.55 10.75
C THR A 88 -7.10 -5.71 12.00
N ARG A 89 -8.24 -5.00 12.02
CA ARG A 89 -8.57 -4.02 13.07
C ARG A 89 -8.67 -4.64 14.48
N VAL A 90 -8.37 -3.82 15.47
CA VAL A 90 -8.46 -4.14 16.90
C VAL A 90 -9.71 -3.50 17.49
N PHE A 91 -10.47 -4.25 18.27
CA PHE A 91 -11.67 -3.77 18.96
C PHE A 91 -11.41 -3.71 20.46
N ILE A 92 -11.60 -2.52 21.05
CA ILE A 92 -11.18 -2.22 22.44
C ILE A 92 -12.35 -1.69 23.30
N PRO A 93 -12.30 -1.85 24.63
CA PRO A 93 -13.23 -1.18 25.55
C PRO A 93 -13.24 0.36 25.36
N SER A 94 -14.39 0.99 25.55
CA SER A 94 -14.52 2.46 25.42
C SER A 94 -13.65 3.21 26.44
N ASP A 95 -13.62 2.75 27.70
CA ASP A 95 -12.71 3.28 28.74
C ASP A 95 -11.23 3.20 28.35
N ASP A 96 -10.81 2.19 27.59
CA ASP A 96 -9.44 2.09 27.10
C ASP A 96 -9.18 3.03 25.90
N PHE A 97 -10.17 3.30 25.05
CA PHE A 97 -10.05 4.37 24.04
C PHE A 97 -9.88 5.74 24.73
N LEU A 98 -10.71 6.04 25.72
CA LEU A 98 -10.64 7.27 26.52
C LEU A 98 -9.26 7.43 27.21
N ARG A 99 -8.77 6.37 27.84
CA ARG A 99 -7.50 6.34 28.58
C ARG A 99 -6.26 6.40 27.68
N VAL A 100 -6.24 5.59 26.62
CA VAL A 100 -5.02 5.32 25.83
C VAL A 100 -4.87 6.29 24.66
N ILE A 101 -5.96 6.59 23.96
CA ILE A 101 -5.93 7.48 22.79
C ILE A 101 -6.18 8.92 23.23
N LEU A 102 -7.23 9.18 24.03
CA LEU A 102 -7.59 10.54 24.48
C LEU A 102 -6.89 11.01 25.78
N ASP A 103 -5.88 10.26 26.25
CA ASP A 103 -4.97 10.63 27.35
C ASP A 103 -5.68 10.98 28.69
N LEU A 104 -6.84 10.37 28.94
CA LEU A 104 -7.56 10.52 30.21
C LEU A 104 -6.97 9.64 31.33
N PRO A 105 -7.12 10.05 32.61
CA PRO A 105 -6.79 9.23 33.77
C PRO A 105 -7.46 7.84 33.72
N GLY A 106 -6.74 6.81 34.16
CA GLY A 106 -7.25 5.43 34.15
C GLY A 106 -8.49 5.20 35.03
N ASP A 107 -8.76 6.11 35.96
CA ASP A 107 -9.98 6.18 36.78
C ASP A 107 -10.71 7.52 36.60
N TRP A 108 -10.79 8.04 35.37
CA TRP A 108 -11.43 9.33 35.02
C TRP A 108 -12.83 9.56 35.63
N ARG A 109 -13.62 8.50 35.87
CA ARG A 109 -14.93 8.58 36.59
C ARG A 109 -14.81 8.91 38.09
N LYS A 110 -13.60 9.04 38.61
CA LYS A 110 -13.26 9.37 40.01
C LYS A 110 -12.24 10.49 40.13
N ASP A 111 -11.41 10.70 39.10
CA ASP A 111 -10.44 11.79 39.04
C ASP A 111 -11.15 13.16 39.12
N PRO A 112 -10.91 13.97 40.17
CA PRO A 112 -11.61 15.25 40.35
C PRO A 112 -11.37 16.27 39.22
N SER A 113 -10.27 16.16 38.46
CA SER A 113 -9.99 17.04 37.32
C SER A 113 -10.86 16.73 36.10
N ILE A 114 -11.46 15.53 36.04
CA ILE A 114 -12.41 15.14 35.00
C ILE A 114 -13.84 15.23 35.51
N THR A 115 -14.15 14.68 36.70
CA THR A 115 -15.53 14.68 37.22
C THR A 115 -16.06 16.08 37.45
N SER A 116 -15.24 17.03 37.93
CA SER A 116 -15.67 18.43 38.09
C SER A 116 -15.98 19.13 36.75
N LEU A 117 -15.33 18.73 35.65
CA LEU A 117 -15.65 19.24 34.31
C LEU A 117 -16.94 18.59 33.78
N ILE A 118 -17.12 17.28 33.98
CA ILE A 118 -18.35 16.56 33.62
C ILE A 118 -19.56 17.13 34.37
N GLU A 119 -19.44 17.37 35.68
CA GLU A 119 -20.46 18.05 36.49
C GLU A 119 -20.72 19.47 36.01
N THR A 120 -19.70 20.21 35.58
CA THR A 120 -19.87 21.57 35.03
C THR A 120 -20.72 21.55 33.76
N VAL A 121 -20.42 20.66 32.81
CA VAL A 121 -21.17 20.53 31.55
C VAL A 121 -22.59 20.00 31.78
N LYS A 122 -22.77 19.01 32.67
CA LYS A 122 -24.10 18.47 33.02
C LYS A 122 -25.01 19.48 33.73
N ASN A 123 -24.45 20.53 34.33
CA ASN A 123 -25.21 21.60 34.99
C ASN A 123 -25.41 22.85 34.11
N ASP A 124 -24.92 22.84 32.86
CA ASP A 124 -25.12 23.95 31.91
C ASP A 124 -26.50 23.81 31.21
N GLU A 125 -27.36 24.82 31.36
CA GLU A 125 -28.73 24.78 30.82
C GLU A 125 -28.75 24.80 29.28
N GLN A 126 -27.80 25.49 28.65
CA GLN A 126 -27.70 25.58 27.19
C GLN A 126 -27.17 24.28 26.59
N TRP A 127 -26.16 23.66 27.23
CA TRP A 127 -25.73 22.30 26.89
C TRP A 127 -26.90 21.33 26.97
N ASN A 128 -27.64 21.30 28.08
CA ASN A 128 -28.74 20.37 28.26
C ASN A 128 -29.87 20.55 27.24
N GLN A 129 -30.19 21.79 26.84
CA GLN A 129 -31.14 22.03 25.76
C GLN A 129 -30.63 21.49 24.42
N LEU A 130 -29.43 21.90 23.97
CA LEU A 130 -28.84 21.46 22.71
C LEU A 130 -28.64 19.94 22.67
N TRP A 131 -28.37 19.32 23.82
CA TRP A 131 -28.20 17.87 23.95
C TRP A 131 -29.53 17.10 23.87
N ALA A 132 -30.62 17.67 24.41
CA ALA A 132 -31.96 17.11 24.22
C ALA A 132 -32.39 17.20 22.74
N GLU A 133 -32.20 18.37 22.11
CA GLU A 133 -32.47 18.57 20.68
C GLU A 133 -31.64 17.63 19.80
N ALA A 134 -30.34 17.47 20.09
CA ALA A 134 -29.47 16.51 19.42
C ALA A 134 -29.97 15.06 19.55
N LEU A 135 -30.29 14.62 20.77
CA LEU A 135 -30.74 13.26 21.02
C LEU A 135 -32.12 12.98 20.41
N ASP A 136 -33.02 13.96 20.31
CA ASP A 136 -34.34 13.76 19.69
C ASP A 136 -34.27 13.79 18.15
N LEU A 137 -33.40 14.60 17.55
CA LEU A 137 -33.04 14.49 16.13
C LEU A 137 -32.51 13.08 15.80
N ILE A 138 -31.54 12.59 16.59
CA ILE A 138 -30.92 11.26 16.46
C ILE A 138 -31.91 10.09 16.65
N LYS A 139 -33.02 10.30 17.36
CA LYS A 139 -34.08 9.28 17.59
C LYS A 139 -35.21 9.32 16.56
N SER A 140 -35.33 10.40 15.79
CA SER A 140 -36.43 10.55 14.84
C SER A 140 -36.20 9.66 13.61
N ASP A 141 -37.23 8.91 13.20
CA ASP A 141 -37.19 8.18 11.92
C ASP A 141 -36.99 9.21 10.80
N PHE A 142 -35.79 9.22 10.22
CA PHE A 142 -35.39 10.21 9.23
C PHE A 142 -36.36 10.18 8.02
N PRO A 143 -36.77 11.34 7.48
CA PRO A 143 -37.43 11.37 6.18
C PRO A 143 -36.53 10.74 5.11
N SER A 144 -37.13 10.20 4.05
CA SER A 144 -36.51 9.26 3.11
C SER A 144 -35.26 9.76 2.37
N GLU A 145 -34.97 11.06 2.43
CA GLU A 145 -33.67 11.64 2.11
C GLU A 145 -33.25 12.54 3.28
N PRO A 146 -32.27 12.14 4.12
CA PRO A 146 -31.83 12.96 5.24
C PRO A 146 -30.91 14.10 4.78
N ASP A 147 -31.38 15.34 4.91
CA ASP A 147 -30.60 16.57 4.68
C ASP A 147 -29.56 16.83 5.80
N ILE A 148 -29.16 15.78 6.54
CA ILE A 148 -28.24 15.79 7.68
C ILE A 148 -26.99 15.00 7.28
N GLY A 149 -26.10 15.64 6.52
CA GLY A 149 -24.86 15.04 6.05
C GLY A 149 -23.63 15.51 6.83
N PHE A 150 -22.70 14.57 7.03
CA PHE A 150 -21.25 14.72 7.20
C PHE A 150 -20.72 16.00 7.90
N TYR A 151 -20.19 15.87 9.12
CA TYR A 151 -19.14 16.79 9.56
C TYR A 151 -17.78 16.33 9.01
N ARG A 152 -17.60 16.51 7.70
CA ARG A 152 -16.33 16.25 7.00
C ARG A 152 -15.51 17.54 6.99
N GLN A 153 -14.23 17.46 7.33
CA GLN A 153 -13.30 18.61 7.24
C GLN A 153 -12.89 18.98 5.79
N ASP A 154 -13.71 18.61 4.80
CA ASP A 154 -13.61 19.01 3.40
C ASP A 154 -15.01 18.94 2.75
N PRO A 155 -15.60 20.04 2.23
CA PRO A 155 -16.90 20.02 1.57
C PRO A 155 -16.87 19.42 0.14
N LYS A 156 -16.34 18.20 0.07
CA LYS A 156 -16.88 17.03 -0.64
C LYS A 156 -18.41 16.87 -0.69
N VAL A 157 -19.07 17.09 -1.82
CA VAL A 157 -20.25 16.25 -2.13
C VAL A 157 -19.69 14.90 -2.59
N ASP A 158 -19.96 13.83 -1.86
CA ASP A 158 -19.50 12.50 -2.26
C ASP A 158 -20.32 12.02 -3.46
N LYS A 159 -19.67 11.51 -4.51
CA LYS A 159 -20.37 11.20 -5.78
C LYS A 159 -21.22 9.93 -5.72
N GLY A 160 -21.20 9.21 -4.59
CA GLY A 160 -22.17 8.17 -4.25
C GLY A 160 -23.45 8.70 -3.59
N SER A 161 -23.45 9.92 -3.04
CA SER A 161 -24.55 10.50 -2.26
C SER A 161 -24.94 11.88 -2.78
N ASN A 162 -26.06 11.99 -3.50
CA ASN A 162 -26.58 13.26 -4.04
C ASN A 162 -27.17 14.21 -2.95
N ALA A 163 -26.88 13.97 -1.67
CA ALA A 163 -27.43 14.74 -0.56
C ALA A 163 -26.85 16.17 -0.52
N SER A 164 -27.74 17.14 -0.31
CA SER A 164 -27.36 18.47 0.16
C SER A 164 -26.90 18.43 1.62
N LEU A 165 -26.01 19.35 1.99
CA LEU A 165 -25.65 19.60 3.39
C LEU A 165 -26.59 20.69 3.93
N SER A 166 -27.55 20.36 4.80
CA SER A 166 -28.37 21.40 5.44
C SER A 166 -27.59 22.15 6.53
N PRO A 167 -27.96 23.41 6.83
CA PRO A 167 -27.34 24.19 7.90
C PRO A 167 -27.41 23.58 9.31
N HIS A 168 -28.33 22.63 9.56
CA HIS A 168 -28.54 22.04 10.89
C HIS A 168 -27.46 21.01 11.25
N ALA A 169 -26.98 20.21 10.30
CA ALA A 169 -25.86 19.28 10.53
C ALA A 169 -24.55 20.02 10.84
N ILE A 170 -24.33 21.14 10.13
CA ILE A 170 -23.14 21.99 10.23
C ILE A 170 -23.01 22.63 11.62
N THR A 171 -24.12 22.82 12.33
CA THR A 171 -24.16 23.64 13.56
C THR A 171 -24.21 22.86 14.87
N LEU A 172 -24.55 21.56 14.89
CA LEU A 172 -24.82 20.84 16.15
C LEU A 172 -23.60 20.77 17.09
N LEU A 173 -22.50 20.12 16.67
CA LEU A 173 -21.28 20.08 17.46
C LEU A 173 -20.63 21.47 17.66
N PRO A 174 -20.51 22.33 16.63
CA PRO A 174 -20.00 23.67 16.84
C PRO A 174 -20.83 24.53 17.82
N SER A 175 -22.14 24.31 17.97
CA SER A 175 -22.96 25.00 18.98
C SER A 175 -22.78 24.40 20.37
N LEU A 176 -22.61 23.08 20.48
CA LEU A 176 -22.23 22.39 21.72
C LEU A 176 -20.82 22.80 22.21
N PHE A 177 -19.89 23.17 21.31
CA PHE A 177 -18.53 23.62 21.66
C PHE A 177 -18.33 25.15 21.73
N ASN A 178 -19.08 25.95 20.99
CA ASN A 178 -18.90 27.41 20.89
C ASN A 178 -20.10 28.22 21.42
N SER A 179 -21.04 27.59 22.14
CA SER A 179 -21.98 28.33 22.99
C SER A 179 -21.18 29.22 23.94
N SER A 180 -21.44 30.53 23.92
CA SER A 180 -20.50 31.55 24.43
C SER A 180 -20.32 31.59 25.96
N GLU A 181 -20.99 30.70 26.69
CA GLU A 181 -20.94 30.58 28.15
C GLU A 181 -20.47 29.17 28.61
N ASN A 182 -20.22 28.27 27.65
CA ASN A 182 -20.00 26.84 27.91
C ASN A 182 -18.53 26.56 28.27
N LYS A 183 -18.27 26.29 29.56
CA LYS A 183 -16.92 26.29 30.18
C LYS A 183 -15.92 25.25 29.65
N ILE A 184 -16.31 24.36 28.75
CA ILE A 184 -15.35 23.58 27.93
C ILE A 184 -14.39 24.54 27.20
N ALA A 185 -14.91 25.70 26.78
CA ALA A 185 -14.15 26.80 26.18
C ALA A 185 -12.99 27.32 27.04
N ASP A 186 -13.12 27.25 28.38
CA ASP A 186 -12.19 27.85 29.35
C ASP A 186 -11.16 26.85 29.89
N ILE A 187 -11.17 25.60 29.40
CA ILE A 187 -10.11 24.63 29.67
C ILE A 187 -8.80 25.19 29.06
N GLU A 188 -7.78 25.45 29.88
CA GLU A 188 -6.54 26.10 29.43
C GLU A 188 -5.79 25.24 28.39
N LEU A 189 -6.02 25.56 27.11
CA LEU A 189 -5.32 24.98 25.98
C LEU A 189 -3.84 25.41 25.96
N SER A 190 -2.94 24.46 25.80
CA SER A 190 -1.53 24.72 25.44
C SER A 190 -1.35 25.05 23.94
N VAL A 191 -2.40 25.56 23.29
CA VAL A 191 -2.45 25.84 21.84
C VAL A 191 -1.97 27.29 21.59
N PRO A 192 -1.15 27.55 20.55
CA PRO A 192 -0.72 28.90 20.21
C PRO A 192 -1.89 29.86 19.94
N LYS A 193 -1.70 31.15 20.23
CA LYS A 193 -2.71 32.21 20.08
C LYS A 193 -2.96 32.64 18.60
N ASN A 194 -2.97 31.67 17.69
CA ASN A 194 -2.89 31.88 16.24
C ASN A 194 -4.22 31.63 15.49
N GLY A 195 -5.36 31.75 16.19
CA GLY A 195 -6.68 31.83 15.52
C GLY A 195 -7.31 30.50 15.08
N ILE A 196 -6.84 29.35 15.57
CA ILE A 196 -7.52 28.06 15.35
C ILE A 196 -8.87 28.09 16.06
N GLU A 197 -9.97 28.07 15.31
CA GLU A 197 -11.32 27.91 15.88
C GLU A 197 -11.50 26.49 16.45
N ARG A 198 -12.33 26.35 17.49
CA ARG A 198 -12.52 25.09 18.23
C ARG A 198 -13.18 23.90 17.48
N PRO A 199 -13.82 23.99 16.28
CA PRO A 199 -14.52 22.83 15.70
C PRO A 199 -13.66 21.60 15.33
N HIS A 200 -12.34 21.71 15.28
CA HIS A 200 -11.45 20.71 14.66
C HIS A 200 -11.17 19.44 15.49
N LEU A 201 -11.90 19.20 16.59
CA LEU A 201 -11.61 18.16 17.59
C LEU A 201 -11.79 16.72 17.08
N LEU A 202 -12.78 16.49 16.21
CA LEU A 202 -12.87 15.27 15.38
C LEU A 202 -12.53 15.65 13.94
N GLN A 203 -11.74 14.81 13.28
CA GLN A 203 -11.30 15.05 11.90
C GLN A 203 -12.41 14.71 10.89
N TRP A 204 -13.32 13.82 11.29
CA TRP A 204 -14.58 13.51 10.63
C TRP A 204 -15.56 12.92 11.65
N LEU A 205 -16.86 13.10 11.39
CA LEU A 205 -17.95 12.46 12.10
C LEU A 205 -19.01 12.04 11.08
N ASP A 206 -19.44 10.78 11.14
CA ASP A 206 -20.45 10.22 10.23
C ASP A 206 -21.66 9.64 10.99
N PHE A 207 -22.80 9.56 10.30
CA PHE A 207 -24.11 9.29 10.90
C PHE A 207 -24.90 8.21 10.13
N GLU A 208 -25.30 7.18 10.85
CA GLU A 208 -26.11 6.06 10.36
C GLU A 208 -27.47 5.99 11.04
N GLN A 209 -28.51 5.72 10.25
CA GLN A 209 -29.89 5.67 10.74
C GLN A 209 -30.13 4.49 11.69
N ASN A 210 -29.34 3.41 11.56
CA ASN A 210 -29.54 2.17 12.29
C ASN A 210 -28.26 1.76 13.05
N ALA A 211 -28.39 1.61 14.37
CA ALA A 211 -27.33 1.15 15.27
C ALA A 211 -26.72 -0.22 14.91
N THR A 212 -27.40 -1.07 14.14
CA THR A 212 -26.84 -2.38 13.71
C THR A 212 -25.75 -2.24 12.64
N THR A 213 -25.49 -1.05 12.12
CA THR A 213 -24.33 -0.76 11.26
C THR A 213 -23.03 -0.61 12.03
N LEU A 214 -23.08 -0.36 13.35
CA LEU A 214 -21.88 -0.20 14.18
C LEU A 214 -21.16 -1.54 14.38
N ASP A 215 -19.83 -1.49 14.46
CA ASP A 215 -19.02 -2.71 14.61
C ASP A 215 -19.19 -3.30 16.00
N ASN A 216 -19.48 -4.60 16.07
CA ASN A 216 -19.67 -5.36 17.30
C ASN A 216 -18.44 -6.20 17.71
N GLY A 217 -17.33 -6.09 16.97
CA GLY A 217 -16.06 -6.77 17.24
C GLY A 217 -16.00 -8.23 16.79
N ARG A 218 -17.07 -8.79 16.22
CA ARG A 218 -17.21 -10.23 15.90
C ARG A 218 -16.13 -10.80 14.98
N TYR A 219 -15.50 -9.96 14.16
CA TYR A 219 -14.38 -10.31 13.27
C TYR A 219 -13.22 -9.33 13.40
N ALA A 220 -12.96 -8.86 14.62
CA ALA A 220 -11.85 -7.99 14.98
C ALA A 220 -10.99 -8.67 16.06
N THR A 221 -9.73 -8.27 16.21
CA THR A 221 -8.91 -8.73 17.34
C THR A 221 -9.43 -8.04 18.61
N ARG A 222 -10.17 -8.75 19.47
CA ARG A 222 -10.84 -8.17 20.64
C ARG A 222 -9.93 -8.17 21.88
N VAL A 223 -9.65 -6.97 22.40
CA VAL A 223 -8.98 -6.78 23.70
C VAL A 223 -10.01 -6.94 24.83
N LEU A 224 -9.68 -7.74 25.84
CA LEU A 224 -10.49 -7.91 27.04
C LEU A 224 -10.44 -6.67 27.95
N THR A 225 -11.54 -6.41 28.65
CA THR A 225 -11.58 -5.42 29.74
C THR A 225 -10.57 -5.76 30.85
N THR A 226 -10.26 -4.78 31.70
CA THR A 226 -9.42 -4.94 32.89
C THR A 226 -9.92 -5.99 33.90
N ASP A 227 -11.22 -6.36 33.85
CA ASP A 227 -11.81 -7.45 34.62
C ASP A 227 -12.04 -8.75 33.81
N GLY A 228 -11.40 -8.87 32.64
CA GLY A 228 -11.30 -10.11 31.86
C GLY A 228 -12.52 -10.47 31.02
N LYS A 229 -13.36 -9.49 30.66
CA LYS A 229 -14.57 -9.70 29.84
C LYS A 229 -14.34 -9.31 28.39
N ASP A 230 -14.98 -10.04 27.49
CA ASP A 230 -15.07 -9.69 26.08
C ASP A 230 -15.98 -8.45 25.91
N PRO A 231 -15.53 -7.34 25.29
CA PRO A 231 -16.35 -6.16 25.05
C PRO A 231 -17.53 -6.41 24.09
N MET A 232 -17.53 -7.48 23.30
CA MET A 232 -18.71 -7.96 22.55
C MET A 232 -19.79 -8.54 23.47
N GLY A 233 -19.45 -8.92 24.71
CA GLY A 233 -20.37 -9.48 25.69
C GLY A 233 -20.69 -10.97 25.48
N LYS A 234 -21.83 -11.42 26.03
CA LYS A 234 -22.22 -12.84 26.00
C LYS A 234 -22.90 -13.22 24.69
N VAL A 235 -22.14 -13.83 23.77
CA VAL A 235 -22.65 -14.46 22.55
C VAL A 235 -23.83 -15.39 22.85
N HIS A 236 -25.04 -14.98 22.45
CA HIS A 236 -26.21 -15.84 22.46
C HIS A 236 -26.17 -16.71 21.20
N ASN A 237 -25.61 -17.92 21.32
CA ASN A 237 -25.67 -18.94 20.28
C ASN A 237 -27.12 -19.44 20.10
N SER A 238 -27.91 -18.71 19.31
CA SER A 238 -29.27 -19.05 18.87
C SER A 238 -29.31 -20.20 17.85
N ARG A 239 -28.46 -21.22 18.04
CA ARG A 239 -28.38 -22.43 17.19
C ARG A 239 -28.50 -23.70 18.03
N ALA A 240 -29.48 -23.70 18.93
CA ALA A 240 -29.88 -24.83 19.77
C ALA A 240 -31.34 -25.27 19.53
N SER A 241 -31.84 -25.08 18.31
CA SER A 241 -33.07 -25.71 17.82
C SER A 241 -32.81 -27.18 17.52
N THR A 242 -33.14 -28.04 18.49
CA THR A 242 -33.04 -29.51 18.36
C THR A 242 -33.85 -30.00 17.15
N PRO A 243 -33.31 -30.87 16.28
CA PRO A 243 -34.10 -31.52 15.24
C PRO A 243 -35.23 -32.37 15.86
N PRO A 244 -36.41 -32.47 15.22
CA PRO A 244 -37.37 -33.53 15.53
C PRO A 244 -36.71 -34.89 15.32
N GLY A 245 -36.89 -35.82 16.26
CA GLY A 245 -36.27 -37.14 16.18
C GLY A 245 -37.09 -38.14 15.35
N ASP A 246 -36.39 -38.95 14.57
CA ASP A 246 -36.89 -40.24 14.07
C ASP A 246 -36.33 -41.41 14.91
N PRO A 247 -37.03 -42.57 15.00
CA PRO A 247 -36.74 -43.61 15.99
C PRO A 247 -35.87 -44.78 15.48
N GLU A 248 -35.27 -45.49 16.44
CA GLU A 248 -34.61 -46.81 16.35
C GLU A 248 -33.35 -46.95 15.47
N GLY A 249 -32.28 -47.61 15.98
CA GLY A 249 -31.11 -47.95 15.16
C GLY A 249 -29.75 -48.18 15.83
N VAL A 250 -29.64 -49.10 16.80
CA VAL A 250 -28.40 -49.85 17.21
C VAL A 250 -27.03 -49.11 17.19
N GLY A 251 -26.45 -48.82 18.36
CA GLY A 251 -25.11 -48.20 18.48
C GLY A 251 -23.92 -49.17 18.60
N VAL A 252 -22.68 -48.67 18.77
CA VAL A 252 -21.54 -49.37 19.41
C VAL A 252 -20.35 -48.45 19.79
N ALA A 253 -19.73 -48.76 20.94
CA ALA A 253 -18.37 -48.46 21.43
C ALA A 253 -17.71 -47.05 21.34
N ALA A 254 -17.43 -46.52 22.53
CA ALA A 254 -16.63 -45.35 22.88
C ALA A 254 -15.08 -45.53 22.84
N GLY A 255 -14.35 -44.40 22.93
CA GLY A 255 -12.95 -44.31 23.40
C GLY A 255 -12.02 -43.48 22.48
N GLN A 256 -10.98 -42.77 22.97
CA GLN A 256 -10.56 -42.38 24.32
C GLN A 256 -9.91 -40.99 24.29
N LYS A 257 -10.06 -40.17 25.35
CA LYS A 257 -9.13 -39.05 25.62
C LYS A 257 -7.82 -39.59 26.19
N ARG A 258 -6.67 -38.98 25.83
CA ARG A 258 -5.45 -39.02 26.65
C ARG A 258 -4.78 -37.64 26.71
N LYS A 259 -4.35 -37.27 27.92
CA LYS A 259 -3.44 -36.15 28.17
C LYS A 259 -2.01 -36.53 27.77
N TYR A 260 -1.15 -35.52 27.69
CA TYR A 260 0.21 -35.63 28.19
C TYR A 260 0.45 -34.57 29.26
N ASP A 261 0.98 -34.97 30.41
CA ASP A 261 1.39 -34.06 31.49
C ASP A 261 2.89 -33.70 31.33
N ALA A 262 3.32 -32.54 31.83
CA ALA A 262 4.69 -32.05 31.70
C ALA A 262 5.62 -32.53 32.83
N LEU A 263 6.95 -32.52 32.63
CA LEU A 263 7.94 -32.35 33.72
C LEU A 263 9.37 -31.95 33.26
N ASN A 264 9.71 -30.69 33.57
CA ASN A 264 10.98 -30.19 34.16
C ASN A 264 12.32 -29.93 33.40
N HIS A 265 12.96 -28.85 33.89
CA HIS A 265 14.39 -28.49 33.94
C HIS A 265 15.23 -28.24 32.65
N GLY A 266 15.15 -26.99 32.14
CA GLY A 266 16.02 -25.92 32.67
C GLY A 266 17.44 -25.72 32.09
N SER A 267 17.60 -24.73 31.22
CA SER A 267 18.80 -23.87 31.13
C SER A 267 18.48 -22.53 30.47
N ARG A 268 19.10 -21.42 30.92
CA ARG A 268 18.87 -20.07 30.37
C ARG A 268 19.80 -19.80 29.19
N SER A 269 19.27 -19.35 28.05
CA SER A 269 20.06 -18.81 26.93
C SER A 269 19.31 -17.71 26.18
N ARG A 270 20.02 -16.64 25.77
CA ARG A 270 19.48 -15.41 25.15
C ARG A 270 19.08 -15.59 23.66
N LYS A 271 18.37 -16.67 23.30
CA LYS A 271 17.99 -16.98 21.90
C LYS A 271 16.49 -17.10 21.62
N THR A 272 15.63 -17.04 22.64
CA THR A 272 14.18 -17.26 22.47
C THR A 272 13.41 -16.05 21.93
N SER A 273 13.89 -14.81 22.14
CA SER A 273 13.19 -13.57 21.76
C SER A 273 13.18 -13.23 20.26
N GLN A 274 13.80 -14.06 19.41
CA GLN A 274 13.64 -13.99 17.95
C GLN A 274 12.74 -15.11 17.40
N MET A 275 12.62 -16.25 18.10
CA MET A 275 11.79 -17.36 17.59
C MET A 275 10.30 -17.15 17.82
N SER A 276 9.86 -16.49 18.89
CA SER A 276 8.44 -16.11 19.01
C SER A 276 8.06 -15.17 17.87
N LYS A 277 8.81 -14.07 17.67
CA LYS A 277 8.55 -13.06 16.63
C LYS A 277 8.39 -13.63 15.21
N MET A 278 9.05 -14.74 14.91
CA MET A 278 8.89 -15.45 13.63
C MET A 278 7.58 -16.26 13.54
N GLN A 279 7.06 -16.76 14.67
CA GLN A 279 5.73 -17.35 14.79
C GLN A 279 4.65 -16.25 14.81
N ASP A 280 4.89 -15.16 15.52
CA ASP A 280 3.96 -14.03 15.72
C ASP A 280 3.70 -13.28 14.39
N ALA A 281 4.75 -13.03 13.59
CA ALA A 281 4.60 -12.47 12.24
C ALA A 281 3.89 -13.44 11.26
N ALA A 282 4.09 -14.76 11.42
CA ALA A 282 3.37 -15.76 10.64
C ALA A 282 1.91 -15.89 11.06
N ALA A 283 1.57 -15.63 12.33
CA ALA A 283 0.19 -15.58 12.81
C ALA A 283 -0.57 -14.41 12.13
N ARG A 284 0.03 -13.21 12.05
CA ARG A 284 -0.58 -12.10 11.31
C ARG A 284 -0.84 -12.41 9.83
N SER A 285 0.10 -13.08 9.16
CA SER A 285 -0.12 -13.55 7.78
C SER A 285 -1.24 -14.58 7.69
N ARG A 286 -1.38 -15.50 8.65
CA ARG A 286 -2.49 -16.47 8.69
C ARG A 286 -3.84 -15.80 8.92
N MET A 287 -3.93 -14.85 9.85
CA MET A 287 -5.18 -14.10 10.06
C MET A 287 -5.59 -13.35 8.77
N GLN A 288 -4.63 -12.76 8.04
CA GLN A 288 -4.86 -12.16 6.72
C GLN A 288 -5.20 -13.17 5.61
N GLU A 289 -4.94 -14.47 5.80
CA GLU A 289 -5.15 -15.53 4.79
C GLU A 289 -6.44 -16.33 5.09
N GLU A 290 -6.80 -16.51 6.35
CA GLU A 290 -8.11 -17.01 6.80
C GLU A 290 -9.21 -15.97 6.55
N ALA A 291 -8.97 -14.69 6.82
CA ALA A 291 -9.90 -13.59 6.50
C ALA A 291 -10.11 -13.38 4.98
N ARG A 292 -9.27 -13.97 4.12
CA ARG A 292 -9.47 -13.99 2.66
C ARG A 292 -10.43 -15.09 2.17
N SER A 293 -10.95 -15.93 3.07
CA SER A 293 -11.72 -17.13 2.72
C SER A 293 -13.22 -17.08 3.02
N GLU A 294 -13.71 -16.11 3.80
CA GLU A 294 -15.15 -15.88 4.02
C GLU A 294 -15.57 -14.44 3.67
N PRO A 295 -16.78 -14.21 3.11
CA PRO A 295 -17.33 -12.87 2.92
C PRO A 295 -17.59 -12.17 4.26
N LEU A 296 -17.52 -10.83 4.27
CA LEU A 296 -18.16 -10.05 5.34
C LEU A 296 -19.65 -10.40 5.39
N GLY A 297 -20.17 -10.55 6.61
CA GLY A 297 -21.27 -11.45 6.91
C GLY A 297 -22.54 -11.25 6.08
N SER A 298 -22.99 -12.32 5.41
CA SER A 298 -24.28 -12.36 4.72
C SER A 298 -25.44 -11.93 5.63
N PRO A 299 -26.35 -11.03 5.20
CA PRO A 299 -27.47 -10.58 6.01
C PRO A 299 -28.34 -11.74 6.53
N LEU A 300 -28.58 -11.77 7.85
CA LEU A 300 -29.61 -12.62 8.43
C LEU A 300 -30.97 -11.97 8.14
N ASN A 301 -31.66 -12.53 7.14
CA ASN A 301 -32.95 -12.13 6.55
C ASN A 301 -32.86 -11.08 5.42
N GLY A 302 -32.99 -11.55 4.18
CA GLY A 302 -34.14 -11.19 3.33
C GLY A 302 -34.21 -9.80 2.68
N GLU A 303 -33.26 -8.90 2.91
CA GLU A 303 -33.18 -7.62 2.20
C GLU A 303 -32.14 -7.64 1.07
N ASP A 304 -32.34 -6.77 0.07
CA ASP A 304 -31.63 -6.78 -1.22
C ASP A 304 -30.15 -6.34 -1.05
N PRO A 305 -29.15 -7.17 -1.42
CA PRO A 305 -27.74 -6.86 -1.17
C PRO A 305 -27.14 -5.82 -2.14
N GLU A 306 -27.84 -5.38 -3.17
CA GLU A 306 -27.30 -4.39 -4.10
C GLU A 306 -27.33 -2.96 -3.52
N ASN A 307 -26.12 -2.41 -3.35
CA ASN A 307 -25.84 -0.96 -3.37
C ASN A 307 -26.07 -0.12 -2.07
N LYS A 308 -25.87 -0.70 -0.88
CA LYS A 308 -25.43 0.08 0.31
C LYS A 308 -23.92 -0.08 0.50
N GLU A 309 -23.20 1.03 0.65
CA GLU A 309 -21.79 1.01 1.04
C GLU A 309 -21.65 0.75 2.54
N GLU A 310 -20.59 0.04 2.94
CA GLU A 310 -20.34 -0.29 4.35
C GLU A 310 -19.83 0.94 5.12
N PRO A 311 -20.44 1.37 6.24
CA PRO A 311 -20.04 2.61 6.91
C PRO A 311 -18.60 2.60 7.44
N GLN A 312 -18.08 1.43 7.84
CA GLN A 312 -16.68 1.22 8.22
C GLN A 312 -15.73 1.50 7.05
N LEU A 313 -16.09 1.10 5.83
CA LEU A 313 -15.33 1.37 4.61
C LEU A 313 -15.28 2.87 4.32
N GLN A 314 -16.40 3.58 4.49
CA GLN A 314 -16.48 5.03 4.32
C GLN A 314 -15.67 5.79 5.38
N CYS A 315 -15.79 5.41 6.66
CA CYS A 315 -14.95 5.94 7.75
C CYS A 315 -13.45 5.76 7.46
N ALA A 316 -13.06 4.59 6.96
CA ALA A 316 -11.68 4.28 6.65
C ALA A 316 -11.16 5.02 5.39
N ARG A 317 -12.01 5.28 4.37
CA ARG A 317 -11.69 6.21 3.27
C ARG A 317 -11.39 7.61 3.79
N TYR A 318 -12.16 8.13 4.76
CA TYR A 318 -11.88 9.43 5.38
C TYR A 318 -10.55 9.43 6.13
N ALA A 319 -10.27 8.39 6.91
CA ALA A 319 -9.00 8.23 7.60
C ALA A 319 -7.82 8.22 6.61
N MET A 320 -7.92 7.49 5.49
CA MET A 320 -6.91 7.46 4.44
C MET A 320 -6.66 8.85 3.83
N GLU A 321 -7.71 9.64 3.58
CA GLU A 321 -7.58 11.03 3.07
C GLU A 321 -6.91 11.97 4.09
N VAL A 322 -7.31 11.92 5.37
CA VAL A 322 -6.72 12.80 6.39
C VAL A 322 -5.27 12.43 6.69
N LEU A 323 -4.97 11.12 6.78
CA LEU A 323 -3.61 10.60 6.83
C LEU A 323 -2.77 11.06 5.62
N SER A 324 -3.43 11.27 4.47
CA SER A 324 -2.80 11.75 3.23
C SER A 324 -2.62 13.29 3.15
N GLY A 325 -2.97 14.07 4.17
CA GLY A 325 -2.88 15.54 4.14
C GLY A 325 -1.45 16.12 4.08
N VAL A 326 -1.35 17.45 3.91
CA VAL A 326 -0.07 18.20 3.87
C VAL A 326 0.71 18.11 5.18
N GLY A 327 0.02 18.27 6.32
CA GLY A 327 0.62 18.41 7.64
C GLY A 327 1.18 17.13 8.29
N PHE A 328 1.55 16.13 7.48
CA PHE A 328 2.12 14.84 7.90
C PHE A 328 1.39 14.20 9.10
N ARG A 329 0.12 13.85 8.88
CA ARG A 329 -0.73 13.30 9.93
C ARG A 329 -0.22 11.94 10.41
N THR A 330 0.08 11.86 11.71
CA THR A 330 0.64 10.66 12.37
C THR A 330 -0.41 9.59 12.67
N HIS A 331 -1.66 10.04 12.83
CA HIS A 331 -2.86 9.23 13.01
C HIS A 331 -4.11 10.06 12.66
N SER A 332 -5.27 9.41 12.61
CA SER A 332 -6.59 10.03 12.46
C SER A 332 -7.52 9.62 13.61
N ILE A 333 -8.38 10.56 14.04
CA ILE A 333 -9.43 10.33 15.05
C ILE A 333 -10.77 10.82 14.48
N GLY A 334 -11.76 9.93 14.51
CA GLY A 334 -13.13 10.21 14.12
C GLY A 334 -14.13 9.35 14.90
N ALA A 335 -15.41 9.46 14.56
CA ALA A 335 -16.45 8.63 15.15
C ALA A 335 -17.58 8.35 14.15
N LEU A 336 -18.29 7.25 14.42
CA LEU A 336 -19.50 6.83 13.71
C LEU A 336 -20.65 6.79 14.72
N ILE A 337 -21.76 7.47 14.43
CA ILE A 337 -22.96 7.47 15.26
C ILE A 337 -24.04 6.62 14.59
N GLY A 338 -24.56 5.62 15.30
CA GLY A 338 -25.65 4.76 14.85
C GLY A 338 -26.83 4.87 15.82
N GLY A 339 -27.82 5.71 15.50
CA GLY A 339 -28.81 6.15 16.47
C GLY A 339 -28.15 6.75 17.73
N THR A 340 -28.63 6.41 18.93
CA THR A 340 -28.04 6.93 20.19
C THR A 340 -26.70 6.32 20.60
N LEU A 341 -26.12 5.43 19.79
CA LEU A 341 -24.82 4.82 20.04
C LEU A 341 -23.72 5.55 19.25
N LEU A 342 -22.65 5.95 19.94
CA LEU A 342 -21.43 6.49 19.33
C LEU A 342 -20.31 5.46 19.39
N GLN A 343 -19.57 5.30 18.30
CA GLN A 343 -18.40 4.43 18.19
C GLN A 343 -17.18 5.26 17.78
N MET A 344 -16.20 5.36 18.67
CA MET A 344 -14.94 6.03 18.38
C MET A 344 -14.06 5.17 17.49
N GLN A 345 -13.35 5.81 16.56
CA GLN A 345 -12.41 5.13 15.67
C GLN A 345 -11.08 5.90 15.62
N TYR A 346 -9.99 5.15 15.60
CA TYR A 346 -8.62 5.66 15.51
C TYR A 346 -7.87 4.87 14.45
N PHE A 347 -7.12 5.57 13.60
CA PHE A 347 -6.40 5.00 12.47
C PHE A 347 -4.96 5.52 12.49
N ASP A 348 -3.98 4.64 12.62
CA ASP A 348 -2.57 4.97 12.37
C ASP A 348 -1.95 4.00 11.36
N ARG A 349 -0.67 4.21 11.03
CA ARG A 349 0.03 3.42 10.02
C ARG A 349 0.29 1.96 10.43
N SER A 350 0.03 1.64 11.70
CA SER A 350 0.32 0.36 12.35
C SER A 350 -0.96 -0.42 12.70
N SER A 351 -2.11 0.26 12.81
CA SER A 351 -3.33 -0.26 13.39
C SER A 351 -4.58 0.54 13.01
N ILE A 352 -5.70 -0.17 12.85
CA ILE A 352 -7.06 0.40 12.89
C ILE A 352 -7.69 -0.04 14.21
N ILE A 353 -8.29 0.90 14.94
CA ILE A 353 -8.83 0.68 16.28
C ILE A 353 -10.27 1.20 16.33
N ILE A 354 -11.18 0.35 16.78
CA ILE A 354 -12.60 0.68 16.96
C ILE A 354 -12.99 0.45 18.43
N SER A 355 -13.72 1.40 19.02
CA SER A 355 -14.21 1.26 20.39
C SER A 355 -15.49 0.42 20.48
N GLN A 356 -15.71 -0.20 21.63
CA GLN A 356 -17.05 -0.51 22.13
C GLN A 356 -17.93 0.76 22.09
N GLN A 357 -19.22 0.58 21.81
CA GLN A 357 -20.17 1.69 21.68
C GLN A 357 -20.39 2.41 23.02
N ILE A 358 -20.43 3.74 22.98
CA ILE A 358 -20.92 4.61 24.06
C ILE A 358 -22.39 4.92 23.77
N ASP A 359 -23.29 4.52 24.67
CA ASP A 359 -24.70 4.89 24.59
C ASP A 359 -24.87 6.31 25.13
N MET A 360 -24.97 7.29 24.23
CA MET A 360 -25.03 8.71 24.55
C MET A 360 -26.25 9.07 25.41
N GLY A 361 -27.35 8.30 25.30
CA GLY A 361 -28.56 8.50 26.08
C GLY A 361 -28.51 7.88 27.48
N LYS A 362 -27.75 6.80 27.69
CA LYS A 362 -27.64 6.10 28.99
C LYS A 362 -26.37 6.45 29.78
N ASP A 363 -25.29 6.81 29.11
CA ASP A 363 -24.00 7.18 29.70
C ASP A 363 -23.45 8.48 29.08
N PRO A 364 -24.13 9.62 29.30
CA PRO A 364 -23.65 10.92 28.82
C PRO A 364 -22.32 11.34 29.48
N GLU A 365 -21.90 10.69 30.57
CA GLU A 365 -20.61 10.95 31.22
C GLU A 365 -19.44 10.47 30.38
N SER A 366 -19.53 9.29 29.74
CA SER A 366 -18.52 8.86 28.74
C SER A 366 -18.46 9.78 27.53
N PHE A 367 -19.62 10.27 27.07
CA PHE A 367 -19.67 11.22 25.96
C PHE A 367 -19.00 12.55 26.33
N ILE A 368 -19.31 13.13 27.49
CA ILE A 368 -18.68 14.37 27.95
C ILE A 368 -17.19 14.16 28.24
N ALA A 369 -16.78 13.01 28.80
CA ALA A 369 -15.38 12.65 28.99
C ALA A 369 -14.61 12.57 27.67
N MET A 370 -15.19 11.94 26.63
CA MET A 370 -14.63 11.92 25.27
C MET A 370 -14.37 13.34 24.74
N LEU A 371 -15.33 14.27 24.91
CA LEU A 371 -15.17 15.67 24.49
C LEU A 371 -14.07 16.39 25.27
N ILE A 372 -13.99 16.20 26.59
CA ILE A 372 -12.93 16.74 27.45
C ILE A 372 -11.56 16.19 27.04
N GLY A 373 -11.45 14.89 26.76
CA GLY A 373 -10.25 14.24 26.28
C GLY A 373 -9.77 14.82 24.96
N LEU A 374 -10.65 14.83 23.94
CA LEU A 374 -10.38 15.44 22.63
C LEU A 374 -9.93 16.90 22.75
N HIS A 375 -10.56 17.69 23.63
CA HIS A 375 -10.20 19.11 23.84
C HIS A 375 -8.84 19.30 24.52
N ARG A 376 -8.40 18.35 25.37
CA ARG A 376 -7.14 18.44 26.11
C ARG A 376 -5.90 18.00 25.32
N LEU A 377 -6.06 17.41 24.13
CA LEU A 377 -4.93 16.99 23.31
C LEU A 377 -4.17 18.19 22.73
N SER A 378 -2.84 18.09 22.71
CA SER A 378 -2.00 19.00 21.91
C SER A 378 -2.16 18.70 20.41
N LEU A 379 -1.73 19.64 19.55
CA LEU A 379 -1.75 19.43 18.09
C LEU A 379 -1.05 18.12 17.69
N GLU A 380 0.09 17.79 18.32
CA GLU A 380 0.82 16.53 18.10
C GLU A 380 0.02 15.29 18.54
N LYS A 381 -0.78 15.41 19.62
CA LYS A 381 -1.70 14.37 20.09
C LYS A 381 -3.02 14.29 19.29
N HIS A 382 -3.37 15.32 18.51
CA HIS A 382 -4.33 15.24 17.38
C HIS A 382 -3.68 14.72 16.08
N GLY A 383 -2.39 14.37 16.11
CA GLY A 383 -1.64 13.80 15.01
C GLY A 383 -1.00 14.81 14.05
N ILE A 384 -1.00 16.10 14.37
CA ILE A 384 -0.45 17.19 13.53
C ILE A 384 1.04 17.35 13.82
N HIS A 385 1.90 17.28 12.79
CA HIS A 385 3.34 17.46 12.98
C HIS A 385 3.90 18.70 12.29
N SER A 386 4.52 19.59 13.08
CA SER A 386 5.11 20.88 12.66
C SER A 386 6.36 20.82 11.76
N ILE A 387 6.56 19.75 10.99
CA ILE A 387 7.74 19.57 10.11
C ILE A 387 7.61 20.39 8.81
N VAL A 388 6.38 20.54 8.33
CA VAL A 388 5.99 21.33 7.15
C VAL A 388 4.88 22.29 7.57
N GLU A 389 4.77 23.40 6.84
CA GLU A 389 3.71 24.40 6.99
C GLU A 389 2.31 23.80 6.68
N ASP A 390 1.68 23.15 7.68
CA ASP A 390 0.31 22.62 7.59
C ASP A 390 -0.69 23.77 7.43
N PRO A 391 -1.35 23.92 6.27
CA PRO A 391 -2.32 24.99 6.04
C PRO A 391 -3.58 24.87 6.90
N ILE A 392 -3.88 23.68 7.45
CA ILE A 392 -4.99 23.52 8.42
C ILE A 392 -4.78 24.43 9.63
N LEU A 393 -3.52 24.77 9.96
CA LEU A 393 -3.16 25.67 11.06
C LEU A 393 -3.19 27.17 10.71
N SER A 394 -3.35 27.54 9.43
CA SER A 394 -3.23 28.94 8.97
C SER A 394 -4.38 29.46 8.10
N ASP A 395 -4.91 28.63 7.20
CA ASP A 395 -6.09 28.90 6.39
C ASP A 395 -6.76 27.58 5.99
N TYR A 396 -7.58 27.09 6.91
CA TYR A 396 -8.35 25.86 6.74
C TYR A 396 -9.35 25.94 5.57
N ALA A 397 -9.96 27.10 5.34
CA ALA A 397 -10.94 27.26 4.25
C ALA A 397 -10.27 27.05 2.88
N ASN A 398 -9.12 27.71 2.67
CA ASN A 398 -8.31 27.52 1.48
C ASN A 398 -7.71 26.10 1.40
N TYR A 399 -7.28 25.49 2.52
CA TYR A 399 -6.80 24.10 2.53
C TYR A 399 -7.81 23.12 1.93
N THR A 400 -9.09 23.20 2.33
CA THR A 400 -10.11 22.32 1.75
C THR A 400 -10.16 22.49 0.23
N GLN A 401 -10.18 23.75 -0.25
CA GLN A 401 -10.25 24.07 -1.67
C GLN A 401 -9.02 23.56 -2.45
N GLU A 402 -7.81 23.69 -1.91
CA GLU A 402 -6.59 23.12 -2.50
C GLU A 402 -6.65 21.58 -2.57
N CYS A 403 -7.14 20.91 -1.53
CA CYS A 403 -7.30 19.44 -1.52
C CYS A 403 -8.35 18.93 -2.53
N ARG A 404 -9.36 19.75 -2.82
CA ARG A 404 -10.46 19.36 -3.71
C ARG A 404 -10.05 19.31 -5.18
N ASP A 405 -9.29 20.29 -5.65
CA ASP A 405 -9.27 20.59 -7.09
C ASP A 405 -8.06 19.98 -7.84
N ASP A 406 -6.87 19.91 -7.23
CA ASP A 406 -5.74 19.14 -7.77
C ASP A 406 -4.82 18.63 -6.65
N THR A 407 -5.00 17.37 -6.23
CA THR A 407 -4.14 16.75 -5.20
C THR A 407 -2.67 16.62 -5.62
N GLY A 408 -2.33 16.87 -6.89
CA GLY A 408 -0.95 16.90 -7.38
C GLY A 408 -0.19 18.17 -6.99
N THR A 409 -0.89 19.27 -6.68
CA THR A 409 -0.30 20.56 -6.25
C THR A 409 -0.34 20.75 -4.73
N LEU A 410 -0.74 19.72 -3.99
CA LEU A 410 -1.00 19.75 -2.54
C LEU A 410 0.16 20.29 -1.69
N PHE A 411 1.41 20.08 -2.10
CA PHE A 411 2.62 20.57 -1.43
C PHE A 411 3.28 21.79 -2.11
N GLU A 412 2.70 22.34 -3.18
CA GLU A 412 3.35 23.35 -4.01
C GLU A 412 3.55 24.67 -3.25
N GLY A 413 4.79 25.13 -3.17
CA GLY A 413 5.20 26.35 -2.47
C GLY A 413 5.42 26.21 -0.95
N ARG A 414 5.19 25.03 -0.35
CA ARG A 414 5.28 24.87 1.12
C ARG A 414 6.71 24.65 1.58
N GLN A 415 7.09 25.19 2.74
CA GLN A 415 8.43 25.00 3.29
C GLN A 415 8.54 23.77 4.19
N LEU A 416 9.62 23.02 3.99
CA LEU A 416 10.09 21.91 4.80
C LEU A 416 11.48 22.24 5.35
N THR A 417 11.64 22.27 6.69
CA THR A 417 12.96 22.54 7.30
C THR A 417 13.56 21.28 7.89
N LEU A 418 14.66 20.80 7.30
CA LEU A 418 15.46 19.69 7.80
C LEU A 418 16.80 20.17 8.38
N LYS A 419 17.48 19.35 9.17
CA LYS A 419 18.81 19.64 9.72
C LYS A 419 19.84 18.62 9.22
N LYS A 420 20.96 19.07 8.66
CA LYS A 420 22.12 18.22 8.33
C LYS A 420 22.73 17.59 9.60
N ALA A 421 23.61 16.60 9.44
CA ALA A 421 24.25 15.90 10.56
C ALA A 421 25.08 16.83 11.48
N ASN A 422 25.65 17.91 10.93
CA ASN A 422 26.36 18.96 11.66
C ASN A 422 25.42 20.03 12.29
N GLY A 423 24.10 19.83 12.27
CA GLY A 423 23.10 20.75 12.80
C GLY A 423 22.70 21.90 11.87
N THR A 424 23.37 22.12 10.73
CA THR A 424 23.01 23.18 9.78
C THR A 424 21.60 22.96 9.22
N PRO A 425 20.68 23.94 9.31
CA PRO A 425 19.36 23.82 8.70
C PRO A 425 19.45 23.87 7.17
N VAL A 426 18.50 23.19 6.52
CA VAL A 426 18.21 23.30 5.09
C VAL A 426 16.71 23.50 4.96
N VAL A 427 16.32 24.64 4.40
CA VAL A 427 14.94 24.91 3.98
C VAL A 427 14.77 24.35 2.56
N LEU A 428 13.66 23.66 2.35
CA LEU A 428 13.23 23.09 1.09
C LEU A 428 11.89 23.70 0.72
N THR A 429 11.79 24.31 -0.46
CA THR A 429 10.50 24.67 -1.04
C THR A 429 9.98 23.46 -1.79
N LEU A 430 8.82 22.94 -1.37
CA LEU A 430 8.18 21.79 -1.98
C LEU A 430 7.40 22.21 -3.24
N GLY A 431 7.28 21.26 -4.16
CA GLY A 431 6.59 21.39 -5.45
C GLY A 431 5.48 20.37 -5.60
N LYS A 432 5.37 19.77 -6.80
CA LYS A 432 4.29 18.84 -7.14
C LYS A 432 4.57 17.42 -6.66
N ILE A 433 3.50 16.67 -6.40
CA ILE A 433 3.60 15.23 -6.17
C ILE A 433 3.99 14.56 -7.48
N ILE A 434 5.13 13.86 -7.49
CA ILE A 434 5.61 13.03 -8.60
C ILE A 434 4.87 11.69 -8.57
N SER A 435 4.69 11.13 -7.39
CA SER A 435 4.01 9.86 -7.14
C SER A 435 3.51 9.76 -5.71
N ARG A 436 2.42 9.01 -5.51
CA ARG A 436 1.89 8.65 -4.20
C ARG A 436 1.25 7.27 -4.21
N GLN A 437 1.43 6.52 -3.13
CA GLN A 437 0.74 5.27 -2.81
C GLN A 437 -0.03 5.46 -1.49
N PRO A 438 -1.24 6.04 -1.48
CA PRO A 438 -1.97 6.25 -0.23
C PRO A 438 -2.45 4.91 0.35
N GLU A 439 -2.07 4.64 1.59
CA GLU A 439 -2.37 3.42 2.35
C GLU A 439 -2.72 3.82 3.78
N ILE A 440 -3.63 3.09 4.45
CA ILE A 440 -3.95 3.34 5.86
C ILE A 440 -2.83 2.72 6.71
N ILE A 441 -2.77 1.39 6.72
CA ILE A 441 -1.68 0.63 7.32
C ILE A 441 -0.55 0.53 6.27
N ARG A 442 0.71 0.45 6.72
CA ARG A 442 1.94 0.46 5.88
C ARG A 442 2.37 1.89 5.49
N ARG A 443 2.81 2.12 4.25
CA ARG A 443 3.93 3.06 4.00
C ARG A 443 3.52 4.50 3.66
N ASP A 444 2.39 4.72 2.99
CA ASP A 444 2.02 6.00 2.36
C ASP A 444 3.23 6.73 1.75
N THR A 445 3.88 6.05 0.79
CA THR A 445 5.05 6.60 0.10
C THR A 445 4.58 7.77 -0.76
N CYS A 446 5.08 8.97 -0.45
CA CYS A 446 4.83 10.19 -1.20
C CYS A 446 6.15 10.77 -1.68
N VAL A 447 6.30 11.02 -2.99
CA VAL A 447 7.48 11.64 -3.57
C VAL A 447 7.11 12.99 -4.18
N VAL A 448 7.71 14.05 -3.67
CA VAL A 448 7.41 15.45 -4.01
C VAL A 448 8.64 16.10 -4.64
N GLU A 449 8.44 16.96 -5.64
CA GLU A 449 9.49 17.82 -6.18
C GLU A 449 9.97 18.81 -5.08
N ALA A 450 11.25 19.18 -5.07
CA ALA A 450 11.76 20.15 -4.10
C ALA A 450 12.94 20.97 -4.64
N THR A 451 13.05 22.23 -4.19
CA THR A 451 14.22 23.09 -4.41
C THR A 451 14.86 23.52 -3.09
N ALA A 452 16.17 23.74 -3.10
CA ALA A 452 16.96 24.08 -1.91
C ALA A 452 17.84 25.31 -2.19
N GLU A 453 17.22 26.47 -2.47
CA GLU A 453 17.92 27.63 -3.06
C GLU A 453 19.09 28.16 -2.22
N ASP A 454 18.95 28.16 -0.88
CA ASP A 454 20.02 28.52 0.06
C ASP A 454 21.12 27.45 0.21
N CYS A 455 20.85 26.20 -0.19
CA CYS A 455 21.79 25.10 -0.06
C CYS A 455 22.81 25.13 -1.20
N LYS A 456 23.89 25.92 -1.02
CA LYS A 456 24.98 26.10 -2.00
C LYS A 456 25.57 24.80 -2.55
N GLU A 457 25.56 23.72 -1.76
CA GLU A 457 26.01 22.37 -2.15
C GLU A 457 25.10 21.70 -3.20
N TRP A 458 23.81 22.05 -3.24
CA TRP A 458 22.79 21.46 -4.12
C TRP A 458 22.32 22.45 -5.20
N LYS A 459 23.02 23.59 -5.36
CA LYS A 459 22.63 24.65 -6.30
C LYS A 459 22.67 24.15 -7.74
N GLY A 460 21.51 24.13 -8.40
CA GLY A 460 21.35 23.62 -9.77
C GLY A 460 21.21 22.10 -9.87
N MET A 461 21.05 21.41 -8.75
CA MET A 461 20.59 20.02 -8.69
C MET A 461 19.06 20.01 -8.60
N GLU A 462 18.39 19.25 -9.48
CA GLU A 462 16.99 18.91 -9.25
C GLU A 462 16.91 17.93 -8.08
N THR A 463 16.07 18.23 -7.07
CA THR A 463 15.91 17.38 -5.89
C THR A 463 14.46 16.94 -5.69
N VAL A 464 14.30 15.82 -4.99
CA VAL A 464 13.00 15.28 -4.60
C VAL A 464 13.01 14.95 -3.11
N VAL A 465 11.85 15.03 -2.49
CA VAL A 465 11.61 14.60 -1.11
C VAL A 465 10.72 13.36 -1.15
N LYS A 466 11.29 12.22 -0.76
CA LYS A 466 10.55 10.98 -0.47
C LYS A 466 10.17 11.00 1.01
N ILE A 467 8.88 11.03 1.30
CA ILE A 467 8.35 10.75 2.64
C ILE A 467 7.74 9.34 2.62
N SER A 468 8.00 8.58 3.68
CA SER A 468 7.39 7.26 3.88
C SER A 468 7.35 6.90 5.36
N TRP A 469 6.34 6.14 5.76
CA TRP A 469 6.24 5.52 7.07
C TRP A 469 6.93 4.16 7.02
N GLN A 470 7.90 3.94 7.90
CA GLN A 470 8.74 2.75 7.87
C GLN A 470 8.79 2.08 9.23
N ALA A 471 8.69 0.75 9.24
CA ALA A 471 8.80 -0.04 10.46
C ALA A 471 10.19 0.09 11.09
N THR A 472 10.25 0.49 12.36
CA THR A 472 11.48 0.60 13.16
C THR A 472 12.24 -0.72 13.35
N SER A 473 11.64 -1.84 12.93
CA SER A 473 12.20 -3.18 12.90
C SER A 473 13.16 -3.44 11.72
N ARG A 474 13.18 -2.58 10.70
CA ARG A 474 13.88 -2.82 9.42
C ARG A 474 15.04 -1.84 9.18
N PRO A 475 16.15 -2.28 8.55
CA PRO A 475 17.16 -1.36 7.99
C PRO A 475 16.52 -0.42 6.96
N SER A 476 17.04 0.80 6.85
CA SER A 476 16.55 1.79 5.89
C SER A 476 17.24 1.69 4.53
N GLU A 477 16.61 2.23 3.48
CA GLU A 477 17.28 2.55 2.20
C GLU A 477 18.56 3.39 2.42
N LYS A 478 18.59 4.25 3.46
CA LYS A 478 19.80 5.03 3.80
C LYS A 478 20.92 4.16 4.39
N ASP A 479 20.61 3.15 5.20
CA ASP A 479 21.60 2.24 5.76
C ASP A 479 22.23 1.38 4.67
N PHE A 480 21.41 0.82 3.78
CA PHE A 480 21.88 0.09 2.60
C PHE A 480 22.80 0.96 1.72
N MET A 481 22.46 2.22 1.48
CA MET A 481 23.33 3.14 0.72
C MET A 481 24.59 3.56 1.50
N ASN A 482 24.56 3.61 2.83
CA ASN A 482 25.76 3.82 3.65
C ASN A 482 26.71 2.63 3.53
N ASP A 483 26.20 1.39 3.59
CA ASP A 483 27.03 0.18 3.47
C ASP A 483 27.57 -0.04 2.05
N VAL A 484 26.78 0.27 1.03
CA VAL A 484 27.27 0.42 -0.36
C VAL A 484 28.44 1.39 -0.40
N LYS A 485 28.30 2.59 0.17
CA LYS A 485 29.39 3.57 0.18
C LYS A 485 30.61 3.06 0.96
N ASN A 486 30.42 2.46 2.13
CA ASN A 486 31.48 1.83 2.93
C ASN A 486 32.21 0.71 2.16
N ALA A 487 31.56 0.07 1.18
CA ALA A 487 32.17 -0.91 0.30
C ALA A 487 32.86 -0.27 -0.93
N VAL A 488 32.34 0.82 -1.50
CA VAL A 488 33.03 1.61 -2.55
C VAL A 488 34.31 2.24 -2.01
N ASP A 489 34.27 2.82 -0.81
CA ASP A 489 35.39 3.54 -0.19
C ASP A 489 36.60 2.63 0.15
N LYS A 490 36.47 1.29 0.02
CA LYS A 490 37.59 0.32 0.15
C LYS A 490 38.54 0.35 -1.04
N ASP A 491 38.00 0.53 -2.25
CA ASP A 491 38.76 0.81 -3.47
C ASP A 491 37.94 1.72 -4.38
N VAL A 492 38.03 3.02 -4.12
CA VAL A 492 37.37 4.06 -4.92
C VAL A 492 37.84 3.98 -6.38
N THR A 493 39.07 3.54 -6.67
CA THR A 493 39.57 3.50 -8.05
C THR A 493 38.83 2.45 -8.88
N LEU A 494 38.61 1.27 -8.31
CA LEU A 494 37.87 0.16 -8.93
C LEU A 494 36.35 0.35 -8.89
N HIS A 495 35.82 1.07 -7.90
CA HIS A 495 34.37 1.11 -7.62
C HIS A 495 33.69 2.48 -7.82
N HIS A 496 34.40 3.54 -8.23
CA HIS A 496 33.84 4.90 -8.42
C HIS A 496 32.58 4.97 -9.29
N TRP A 497 32.39 4.03 -10.22
CA TRP A 497 31.23 4.03 -11.12
C TRP A 497 29.93 3.69 -10.38
N VAL A 498 29.98 2.87 -9.33
CA VAL A 498 28.81 2.29 -8.63
C VAL A 498 27.81 3.35 -8.18
N THR A 499 28.29 4.47 -7.64
CA THR A 499 27.44 5.55 -7.12
C THR A 499 26.67 6.31 -8.21
N ASP A 500 27.10 6.24 -9.48
CA ASP A 500 26.35 6.81 -10.59
C ASP A 500 25.11 5.96 -10.98
N HIS A 501 24.99 4.74 -10.47
CA HIS A 501 23.92 3.77 -10.77
C HIS A 501 23.03 3.41 -9.56
N LEU A 502 23.15 4.15 -8.43
CA LEU A 502 22.36 3.97 -7.19
C LEU A 502 21.87 5.33 -6.64
N PRO A 503 20.77 5.40 -5.86
CA PRO A 503 20.19 6.66 -5.38
C PRO A 503 21.18 7.53 -4.58
N ASN A 504 21.26 8.80 -4.96
CA ASN A 504 22.10 9.80 -4.31
C ASN A 504 21.32 10.46 -3.16
N ILE A 505 21.37 9.84 -1.97
CA ILE A 505 20.66 10.31 -0.77
C ILE A 505 21.46 11.42 -0.07
N LEU A 506 21.07 12.66 -0.36
CA LEU A 506 21.70 13.90 0.10
C LEU A 506 21.48 14.15 1.60
N LEU A 507 20.27 13.85 2.09
CA LEU A 507 19.87 13.99 3.48
C LEU A 507 18.76 12.98 3.80
N SER A 508 18.73 12.47 5.03
CA SER A 508 17.63 11.65 5.53
C SER A 508 17.41 11.99 7.00
N ARG A 509 16.15 12.03 7.43
CA ARG A 509 15.74 12.26 8.81
C ARG A 509 14.53 11.41 9.16
N ASP A 510 14.62 10.85 10.35
CA ASP A 510 13.58 10.08 11.00
C ASP A 510 12.90 10.97 12.05
N PHE A 511 11.57 10.93 12.06
CA PHE A 511 10.71 11.64 13.00
C PHE A 511 9.95 10.59 13.81
N GLU A 512 10.54 10.24 14.96
CA GLU A 512 9.98 9.32 15.94
C GLU A 512 8.76 9.95 16.64
N MET A 513 7.80 9.12 17.03
CA MET A 513 6.64 9.58 17.79
C MET A 513 7.07 9.89 19.24
N ALA A 514 6.47 10.91 19.85
CA ALA A 514 6.75 11.27 21.25
C ALA A 514 6.47 10.11 22.23
N GLU A 515 7.19 10.06 23.34
CA GLU A 515 7.02 9.01 24.37
C GLU A 515 5.62 9.01 24.99
N ASP A 516 4.93 10.16 25.00
CA ASP A 516 3.53 10.32 25.46
C ASP A 516 2.52 10.43 24.30
N SER A 517 2.88 9.95 23.11
CA SER A 517 1.96 9.85 21.97
C SER A 517 0.89 8.77 22.16
N PRO A 518 -0.28 8.87 21.48
CA PRO A 518 -1.25 7.78 21.41
C PRO A 518 -0.61 6.47 20.93
N GLN A 519 0.26 6.52 19.92
CA GLN A 519 0.98 5.36 19.39
C GLN A 519 1.86 4.66 20.44
N ALA A 520 2.54 5.43 21.31
CA ALA A 520 3.35 4.87 22.39
C ALA A 520 2.48 4.16 23.44
N ARG A 521 1.44 4.83 23.96
CA ARG A 521 0.51 4.25 24.93
C ARG A 521 -0.27 3.05 24.35
N LEU A 522 -0.62 3.08 23.07
CA LEU A 522 -1.25 1.96 22.37
C LEU A 522 -0.35 0.73 22.34
N LYS A 523 0.94 0.90 22.02
CA LYS A 523 1.88 -0.22 22.10
C LYS A 523 1.96 -0.80 23.52
N GLU A 524 2.10 0.04 24.55
CA GLU A 524 2.15 -0.46 25.94
C GLU A 524 0.86 -1.17 26.34
N CYS A 525 -0.29 -0.66 25.89
CA CYS A 525 -1.59 -1.27 26.14
C CYS A 525 -1.71 -2.65 25.48
N PHE A 526 -1.26 -2.82 24.24
CA PHE A 526 -1.29 -4.10 23.52
C PHE A 526 -0.23 -5.08 24.01
N ASP A 527 0.98 -4.63 24.34
CA ASP A 527 2.04 -5.44 24.95
C ASP A 527 1.63 -6.01 26.34
N ALA A 528 0.64 -5.39 27.01
CA ALA A 528 0.07 -5.81 28.29
C ALA A 528 -1.35 -6.39 28.20
N ALA A 529 -1.96 -6.44 27.01
CA ALA A 529 -3.36 -6.83 26.84
C ALA A 529 -3.59 -8.34 27.02
N SER A 530 -4.83 -8.69 27.36
CA SER A 530 -5.37 -10.04 27.18
C SER A 530 -6.44 -10.00 26.09
N TYR A 531 -6.55 -11.08 25.31
CA TYR A 531 -7.36 -11.12 24.09
C TYR A 531 -8.43 -12.22 24.17
N ALA A 532 -9.60 -11.97 23.57
CA ALA A 532 -10.77 -12.83 23.77
C ALA A 532 -10.64 -14.22 23.14
N ASP A 533 -10.14 -14.28 21.90
CA ASP A 533 -10.04 -15.54 21.13
C ASP A 533 -8.67 -16.23 21.28
N GLY A 534 -7.73 -15.58 21.98
CA GLY A 534 -6.36 -16.03 22.21
C GLY A 534 -5.31 -15.42 21.28
N ASP A 535 -5.72 -14.84 20.15
CA ASP A 535 -4.83 -14.16 19.21
C ASP A 535 -4.39 -12.78 19.72
N SER A 536 -3.08 -12.54 19.74
CA SER A 536 -2.47 -11.30 20.24
C SER A 536 -2.09 -10.32 19.12
N PHE A 537 -2.42 -9.04 19.28
CA PHE A 537 -2.01 -7.98 18.35
C PHE A 537 -0.63 -7.39 18.73
N GLU A 538 0.42 -7.67 17.94
CA GLU A 538 1.73 -7.00 18.10
C GLU A 538 1.73 -5.62 17.39
N TYR A 539 1.80 -4.52 18.14
CA TYR A 539 1.97 -3.19 17.55
C TYR A 539 3.39 -3.02 16.98
N GLU A 540 3.53 -2.95 15.65
CA GLU A 540 4.81 -2.65 14.97
C GLU A 540 5.00 -1.13 14.88
N ARG A 541 5.87 -0.57 15.73
CA ARG A 541 6.18 0.86 15.71
C ARG A 541 6.78 1.28 14.37
N GLN A 542 6.19 2.31 13.77
CA GLN A 542 6.71 2.97 12.58
C GLN A 542 7.30 4.36 12.90
N VAL A 543 8.12 4.85 11.98
CA VAL A 543 8.75 6.16 12.01
C VAL A 543 8.47 6.89 10.70
N CYS A 544 8.21 8.19 10.73
CA CYS A 544 8.11 8.99 9.52
C CYS A 544 9.54 9.30 9.04
N ARG A 545 9.91 8.75 7.89
CA ARG A 545 11.23 8.92 7.27
C ARG A 545 11.11 9.88 6.09
N ILE A 546 11.74 11.05 6.23
CA ILE A 546 11.86 12.06 5.17
C ILE A 546 13.26 11.99 4.58
N MET A 547 13.35 11.88 3.26
CA MET A 547 14.60 11.70 2.54
C MET A 547 14.70 12.64 1.36
N VAL A 548 15.79 13.42 1.30
CA VAL A 548 16.12 14.28 0.16
C VAL A 548 17.06 13.52 -0.76
N GLN A 549 16.65 13.34 -2.00
CA GLN A 549 17.41 12.66 -3.04
C GLN A 549 17.64 13.60 -4.24
N GLU A 550 18.72 13.36 -4.99
CA GLU A 550 18.85 13.87 -6.36
C GLU A 550 17.70 13.31 -7.22
N ARG A 551 17.08 14.14 -8.07
CA ARG A 551 16.01 13.68 -8.96
C ARG A 551 16.54 12.62 -9.93
N LEU A 552 15.76 11.56 -10.09
CA LEU A 552 15.93 10.53 -11.09
C LEU A 552 14.73 10.51 -12.04
N TYR A 553 14.93 10.04 -13.27
CA TYR A 553 13.88 9.91 -14.28
C TYR A 553 13.56 8.44 -14.54
N PRO A 554 12.31 8.05 -14.83
CA PRO A 554 11.93 6.65 -15.08
C PRO A 554 12.66 6.12 -16.31
N ILE A 555 13.07 4.85 -16.34
CA ILE A 555 13.70 4.27 -17.55
C ILE A 555 12.79 4.41 -18.79
N THR A 556 11.46 4.45 -18.60
CA THR A 556 10.45 4.65 -19.65
C THR A 556 10.41 6.07 -20.24
N SER A 557 11.20 7.02 -19.71
CA SER A 557 11.37 8.35 -20.32
C SER A 557 12.51 8.44 -21.35
N LEU A 558 13.19 7.33 -21.64
CA LEU A 558 14.20 7.24 -22.70
C LEU A 558 13.55 7.09 -24.09
N ARG A 559 14.23 7.51 -25.17
CA ARG A 559 13.71 7.48 -26.56
C ARG A 559 14.42 6.57 -27.54
N GLU A 560 15.54 5.97 -27.16
CA GLU A 560 16.35 5.12 -28.05
C GLU A 560 16.52 3.72 -27.45
N PRO A 561 16.24 2.62 -28.19
CA PRO A 561 16.37 1.26 -27.68
C PRO A 561 17.74 0.94 -27.07
N ARG A 562 18.82 1.50 -27.63
CA ARG A 562 20.18 1.35 -27.09
C ARG A 562 20.37 2.02 -25.72
N HIS A 563 19.66 3.11 -25.42
CA HIS A 563 19.68 3.72 -24.08
C HIS A 563 18.89 2.88 -23.06
N TYR A 564 17.77 2.27 -23.45
CA TYR A 564 17.10 1.24 -22.63
C TYR A 564 18.04 0.07 -22.35
N ALA A 565 18.71 -0.45 -23.38
CA ALA A 565 19.62 -1.59 -23.26
C ALA A 565 20.78 -1.28 -22.31
N GLN A 566 21.47 -0.14 -22.47
CA GLN A 566 22.51 0.30 -21.55
C GLN A 566 21.98 0.51 -20.13
N GLY A 567 20.78 1.07 -19.96
CA GLY A 567 20.18 1.29 -18.64
C GLY A 567 19.90 -0.01 -17.88
N ILE A 568 19.34 -1.01 -18.56
CA ILE A 568 19.06 -2.33 -17.96
C ILE A 568 20.37 -3.11 -17.70
N PHE A 569 21.37 -2.97 -18.57
CA PHE A 569 22.68 -3.59 -18.39
C PHE A 569 23.53 -2.92 -17.29
N ASP A 570 23.42 -1.60 -17.11
CA ASP A 570 23.97 -0.89 -15.94
C ASP A 570 23.33 -1.43 -14.63
N VAL A 571 22.00 -1.62 -14.63
CA VAL A 571 21.24 -2.15 -13.48
C VAL A 571 21.65 -3.58 -13.13
N LEU A 572 21.81 -4.48 -14.11
CA LEU A 572 22.35 -5.83 -13.89
C LEU A 572 23.72 -5.80 -13.20
N GLN A 573 24.62 -4.93 -13.67
CA GLN A 573 25.99 -4.84 -13.17
C GLN A 573 26.06 -4.25 -11.76
N VAL A 574 25.27 -3.20 -11.47
CA VAL A 574 25.26 -2.60 -10.13
C VAL A 574 24.55 -3.50 -9.13
N HIS A 575 23.48 -4.21 -9.52
CA HIS A 575 22.84 -5.23 -8.70
C HIS A 575 23.82 -6.33 -8.30
N ARG A 576 24.62 -6.83 -9.26
CA ARG A 576 25.70 -7.78 -8.96
C ARG A 576 26.75 -7.19 -8.01
N TRP A 577 27.24 -5.98 -8.26
CA TRP A 577 28.25 -5.36 -7.39
C TRP A 577 27.72 -5.23 -5.94
N VAL A 578 26.48 -4.77 -5.79
CA VAL A 578 25.80 -4.60 -4.48
C VAL A 578 25.61 -5.95 -3.79
N TYR A 579 25.23 -6.99 -4.52
CA TYR A 579 25.15 -8.35 -3.98
C TYR A 579 26.54 -8.85 -3.53
N ASP A 580 27.54 -8.80 -4.41
CA ASP A 580 28.88 -9.35 -4.17
C ASP A 580 29.60 -8.61 -3.01
N HIS A 581 29.65 -7.27 -3.06
CA HIS A 581 30.52 -6.42 -2.22
C HIS A 581 29.85 -5.82 -0.97
N ALA A 582 28.55 -5.49 -1.04
CA ALA A 582 27.78 -4.99 0.11
C ALA A 582 26.90 -6.08 0.74
N GLY A 583 26.67 -7.21 0.05
CA GLY A 583 25.90 -8.34 0.58
C GLY A 583 24.39 -8.13 0.57
N ILE A 584 23.86 -7.23 -0.27
CA ILE A 584 22.44 -6.82 -0.25
C ILE A 584 21.69 -7.46 -1.43
N ILE A 585 20.43 -7.88 -1.20
CA ILE A 585 19.48 -8.36 -2.22
C ILE A 585 18.35 -7.32 -2.31
N HIS A 586 17.91 -6.94 -3.52
CA HIS A 586 16.97 -5.84 -3.73
C HIS A 586 15.53 -6.23 -3.40
N ARG A 587 15.12 -7.43 -3.83
CA ARG A 587 13.83 -8.09 -3.57
C ARG A 587 12.60 -7.47 -4.27
N ASP A 588 12.78 -6.39 -5.02
CA ASP A 588 11.71 -5.66 -5.73
C ASP A 588 12.22 -5.05 -7.05
N ILE A 589 12.78 -5.88 -7.93
CA ILE A 589 13.15 -5.43 -9.29
C ILE A 589 11.88 -5.28 -10.14
N SER A 590 11.51 -4.04 -10.45
CA SER A 590 10.30 -3.68 -11.20
C SER A 590 10.56 -2.56 -12.22
N LYS A 591 9.67 -2.39 -13.21
CA LYS A 591 9.79 -1.34 -14.26
C LYS A 591 9.96 0.09 -13.69
N ALA A 592 9.41 0.34 -12.50
CA ALA A 592 9.45 1.67 -11.86
C ALA A 592 10.66 1.87 -10.92
N ASN A 593 11.32 0.78 -10.51
CA ASN A 593 12.55 0.82 -9.72
C ASN A 593 13.81 0.86 -10.62
N LEU A 594 13.63 0.63 -11.93
CA LEU A 594 14.60 0.97 -12.97
C LEU A 594 14.44 2.43 -13.40
N MET A 595 15.46 3.21 -13.08
CA MET A 595 15.55 4.65 -13.30
C MET A 595 16.73 4.98 -14.23
N TRP A 596 16.91 6.25 -14.60
CA TRP A 596 18.13 6.75 -15.20
C TRP A 596 18.49 8.16 -14.72
N ARG A 597 19.75 8.53 -14.97
CA ARG A 597 20.29 9.88 -14.81
C ARG A 597 21.33 10.18 -15.89
N LYS A 598 21.68 11.46 -16.07
CA LYS A 598 22.75 11.89 -16.99
C LYS A 598 24.03 12.20 -16.21
N ARG A 599 25.17 11.67 -16.68
CA ARG A 599 26.50 11.89 -16.08
C ARG A 599 27.51 12.20 -17.17
N LYS A 600 28.05 13.43 -17.16
CA LYS A 600 29.05 13.92 -18.13
C LYS A 600 28.61 13.71 -19.60
N GLY A 601 27.29 13.79 -19.87
CA GLY A 601 26.67 13.54 -21.18
C GLY A 601 26.16 12.11 -21.40
N VAL A 602 26.66 11.13 -20.66
CA VAL A 602 26.32 9.70 -20.76
C VAL A 602 25.02 9.40 -19.99
N ILE A 603 24.20 8.47 -20.51
CA ILE A 603 23.07 7.89 -19.77
C ILE A 603 23.58 6.80 -18.83
N CYS A 604 23.22 6.89 -17.55
CA CYS A 604 23.46 5.87 -16.54
C CYS A 604 22.11 5.28 -16.12
N GLY A 605 21.92 3.97 -16.27
CA GLY A 605 20.82 3.25 -15.64
C GLY A 605 21.00 3.22 -14.12
N VAL A 606 19.94 3.39 -13.36
CA VAL A 606 19.97 3.49 -11.90
C VAL A 606 18.99 2.48 -11.32
N LEU A 607 19.45 1.67 -10.37
CA LEU A 607 18.60 0.84 -9.55
C LEU A 607 18.19 1.63 -8.29
N ASN A 608 16.89 1.71 -8.00
CA ASN A 608 16.31 2.61 -7.02
C ASN A 608 15.28 1.90 -6.12
N ASP A 609 15.02 2.48 -4.94
CA ASP A 609 14.01 2.04 -3.96
C ASP A 609 14.39 0.77 -3.17
N PHE A 610 15.42 0.91 -2.33
CA PHE A 610 15.95 -0.18 -1.50
C PHE A 610 15.13 -0.50 -0.24
N ASP A 611 13.94 0.08 -0.06
CA ASP A 611 13.14 -0.09 1.17
C ASP A 611 12.62 -1.53 1.40
N LEU A 612 12.64 -2.41 0.39
CA LEU A 612 12.30 -3.84 0.53
C LEU A 612 13.53 -4.77 0.58
N SER A 613 14.73 -4.20 0.47
CA SER A 613 15.99 -4.95 0.43
C SER A 613 16.32 -5.66 1.75
N SER A 614 17.25 -6.62 1.69
CA SER A 614 17.81 -7.26 2.87
C SER A 614 19.22 -7.81 2.63
N TYR A 615 20.04 -7.88 3.68
CA TYR A 615 21.34 -8.55 3.63
C TYR A 615 21.19 -10.06 3.39
N ARG A 616 21.99 -10.64 2.49
CA ARG A 616 21.91 -12.04 2.03
C ARG A 616 22.05 -13.09 3.14
N ASP A 617 22.72 -12.75 4.22
CA ASP A 617 22.98 -13.64 5.36
C ASP A 617 21.86 -13.62 6.43
N HIS A 618 20.87 -12.72 6.31
CA HIS A 618 19.77 -12.58 7.27
C HIS A 618 18.55 -13.45 6.93
N LYS A 619 18.55 -14.68 7.45
CA LYS A 619 17.49 -15.69 7.30
C LYS A 619 16.09 -15.28 7.83
N SER A 620 15.96 -14.12 8.47
CA SER A 620 14.71 -13.59 9.03
C SER A 620 13.86 -12.79 8.03
N ALA A 621 14.39 -12.43 6.85
CA ALA A 621 13.67 -11.68 5.82
C ALA A 621 12.72 -12.57 5.00
N SER A 622 11.66 -13.07 5.64
CA SER A 622 10.65 -13.91 4.98
C SER A 622 9.97 -13.19 3.80
N ALA A 623 9.56 -13.96 2.79
CA ALA A 623 8.79 -13.47 1.64
C ALA A 623 7.28 -13.37 1.92
N LEU A 624 6.85 -13.54 3.19
CA LEU A 624 5.47 -13.33 3.65
C LEU A 624 4.97 -11.90 3.40
N HIS A 625 5.87 -10.91 3.44
CA HIS A 625 5.59 -9.54 3.01
C HIS A 625 5.64 -9.42 1.48
N ARG A 626 4.66 -9.99 0.77
CA ARG A 626 4.49 -9.84 -0.70
C ARG A 626 3.97 -8.44 -1.10
N THR A 627 4.63 -7.38 -0.63
CA THR A 627 4.30 -5.97 -0.95
C THR A 627 5.05 -5.53 -2.20
N GLY A 628 4.56 -5.90 -3.38
CA GLY A 628 5.26 -5.68 -4.65
C GLY A 628 4.42 -6.13 -5.84
N THR A 629 4.73 -5.58 -7.03
CA THR A 629 3.89 -5.74 -8.22
C THR A 629 3.92 -7.18 -8.75
N GLY A 630 2.90 -7.97 -8.43
CA GLY A 630 2.80 -9.43 -8.65
C GLY A 630 3.39 -9.97 -9.97
N PRO A 631 3.04 -9.40 -11.14
CA PRO A 631 3.59 -9.78 -12.46
C PRO A 631 5.12 -9.84 -12.56
N TYR A 632 5.87 -9.09 -11.74
CA TYR A 632 7.33 -9.05 -11.80
C TYR A 632 7.99 -10.17 -10.96
N TYR A 633 7.33 -10.71 -9.93
CA TYR A 633 7.93 -11.74 -9.05
C TYR A 633 8.41 -12.98 -9.81
N ALA A 634 9.52 -13.56 -9.35
CA ALA A 634 9.95 -14.90 -9.75
C ALA A 634 8.87 -15.95 -9.42
N CYS A 635 8.72 -16.96 -10.28
CA CYS A 635 7.73 -18.02 -10.17
C CYS A 635 7.76 -18.71 -8.80
N ASP A 636 8.95 -19.05 -8.28
CA ASP A 636 9.07 -19.70 -6.97
C ASP A 636 8.49 -18.86 -5.80
N LEU A 637 8.41 -17.52 -5.90
CA LEU A 637 7.89 -16.62 -4.85
C LEU A 637 6.35 -16.44 -4.86
N LEU A 638 5.68 -16.89 -5.93
CA LEU A 638 4.22 -16.80 -6.08
C LEU A 638 3.47 -17.96 -5.37
N LYS A 639 4.20 -18.93 -4.84
CA LYS A 639 3.67 -20.07 -4.06
C LYS A 639 3.13 -19.62 -2.71
N GLU A 640 2.09 -20.30 -2.23
CA GLU A 640 1.41 -20.07 -0.93
C GLU A 640 2.40 -19.96 0.23
N ASP A 641 3.33 -20.92 0.38
CA ASP A 641 4.54 -20.78 1.20
C ASP A 641 5.75 -20.44 0.29
N PRO A 642 6.23 -19.18 0.29
CA PRO A 642 7.28 -18.73 -0.62
C PRO A 642 8.69 -18.94 0.00
N PRO A 643 9.67 -19.45 -0.78
CA PRO A 643 11.03 -19.64 -0.28
C PRO A 643 11.73 -18.31 0.03
N VAL A 644 12.84 -18.39 0.76
CA VAL A 644 13.71 -17.23 1.04
C VAL A 644 14.11 -16.55 -0.27
N HIS A 645 14.02 -15.22 -0.31
CA HIS A 645 14.36 -14.44 -1.49
C HIS A 645 15.89 -14.47 -1.72
N ILE A 646 16.31 -14.97 -2.88
CA ILE A 646 17.70 -15.10 -3.33
C ILE A 646 17.95 -14.25 -4.58
N TYR A 647 19.20 -13.90 -4.88
CA TYR A 647 19.54 -13.01 -6.02
C TYR A 647 18.98 -13.49 -7.37
N ARG A 648 18.81 -14.81 -7.54
CA ARG A 648 18.20 -15.42 -8.74
C ARG A 648 16.76 -14.97 -8.98
N HIS A 649 16.03 -14.63 -7.92
CA HIS A 649 14.67 -14.12 -8.02
C HIS A 649 14.66 -12.65 -8.48
N ASP A 650 15.65 -11.85 -8.09
CA ASP A 650 15.88 -10.52 -8.66
C ASP A 650 16.27 -10.61 -10.16
N LEU A 651 17.09 -11.61 -10.57
CA LEU A 651 17.41 -11.86 -11.99
C LEU A 651 16.19 -12.30 -12.81
N GLU A 652 15.35 -13.19 -12.26
CA GLU A 652 14.10 -13.59 -12.93
C GLU A 652 13.11 -12.43 -12.99
N SER A 653 13.09 -11.56 -11.98
CA SER A 653 12.32 -10.31 -11.99
C SER A 653 12.85 -9.32 -13.04
N LEU A 654 14.16 -9.19 -13.23
CA LEU A 654 14.77 -8.40 -14.30
C LEU A 654 14.41 -8.94 -15.69
N PHE A 655 14.37 -10.26 -15.86
CA PHE A 655 13.83 -10.89 -17.07
C PHE A 655 12.33 -10.57 -17.27
N ASN A 656 11.51 -10.60 -16.21
CA ASN A 656 10.10 -10.19 -16.30
C ASN A 656 9.98 -8.70 -16.71
N VAL A 657 10.86 -7.81 -16.23
CA VAL A 657 10.93 -6.40 -16.71
C VAL A 657 11.20 -6.33 -18.21
N LEU A 658 12.16 -7.11 -18.73
CA LEU A 658 12.43 -7.19 -20.17
C LEU A 658 11.22 -7.70 -20.96
N VAL A 659 10.56 -8.78 -20.52
CA VAL A 659 9.36 -9.31 -21.20
C VAL A 659 8.25 -8.26 -21.29
N PHE A 660 7.92 -7.58 -20.18
CA PHE A 660 6.87 -6.56 -20.22
C PHE A 660 7.29 -5.32 -21.02
N LEU A 661 8.52 -4.84 -20.89
CA LEU A 661 9.01 -3.68 -21.66
C LEU A 661 8.90 -3.95 -23.16
N CYS A 662 9.44 -5.09 -23.61
CA CYS A 662 9.62 -5.39 -25.02
C CYS A 662 8.38 -5.98 -25.71
N CYS A 663 7.44 -6.57 -24.96
CA CYS A 663 6.21 -7.13 -25.53
C CYS A 663 4.96 -6.26 -25.34
N ARG A 664 4.94 -5.31 -24.40
CA ARG A 664 3.72 -4.51 -24.09
C ARG A 664 3.75 -3.08 -24.58
N TYR A 665 4.91 -2.57 -24.98
CA TYR A 665 5.09 -1.14 -25.28
C TYR A 665 5.77 -0.90 -26.63
N GLU A 666 5.36 0.18 -27.30
CA GLU A 666 6.14 0.84 -28.36
C GLU A 666 6.70 2.16 -27.82
N ILE A 667 7.82 2.62 -28.37
CA ILE A 667 8.29 3.99 -28.15
C ILE A 667 7.41 4.90 -29.01
N GLN A 668 6.73 5.85 -28.38
CA GLN A 668 5.80 6.75 -29.08
C GLN A 668 6.52 7.58 -30.16
N GLU A 669 5.92 7.71 -31.34
CA GLU A 669 6.52 8.44 -32.48
C GLU A 669 6.84 9.90 -32.11
N THR A 670 5.82 10.64 -31.66
CA THR A 670 5.93 12.04 -31.24
C THR A 670 6.52 12.12 -29.82
N PRO A 671 7.70 12.75 -29.60
CA PRO A 671 8.30 12.86 -28.27
C PRO A 671 7.39 13.58 -27.27
N ALA A 672 7.24 12.99 -26.09
CA ALA A 672 6.83 13.74 -24.90
C ALA A 672 8.04 14.58 -24.38
N PRO A 673 7.81 15.59 -23.52
CA PRO A 673 8.89 16.35 -22.89
C PRO A 673 9.91 15.47 -22.14
N GLU A 674 11.14 15.96 -21.97
CA GLU A 674 12.20 15.24 -21.24
C GLU A 674 11.75 14.89 -19.81
N GLY A 675 12.08 13.68 -19.36
CA GLY A 675 11.64 13.15 -18.06
C GLY A 675 10.16 12.75 -17.96
N LYS A 676 9.36 12.86 -19.05
CA LYS A 676 8.04 12.24 -19.16
C LYS A 676 8.13 10.90 -19.89
N ASP A 677 7.19 10.00 -19.60
CA ASP A 677 7.09 8.67 -20.21
C ASP A 677 7.02 8.79 -21.75
N GLN A 678 7.66 7.85 -22.44
CA GLN A 678 7.78 7.78 -23.89
C GLN A 678 7.19 6.46 -24.42
N LEU A 679 6.55 5.67 -23.57
CA LEU A 679 6.00 4.36 -23.91
C LEU A 679 4.48 4.37 -24.00
N VAL A 680 3.96 3.81 -25.09
CA VAL A 680 2.52 3.57 -25.30
C VAL A 680 2.25 2.09 -25.43
N HIS A 681 1.09 1.65 -24.93
CA HIS A 681 0.70 0.23 -24.96
C HIS A 681 0.43 -0.25 -26.39
N VAL A 682 0.90 -1.46 -26.72
CA VAL A 682 0.59 -2.15 -27.99
C VAL A 682 -0.89 -2.57 -28.06
N PRO A 683 -1.47 -2.77 -29.26
CA PRO A 683 -2.76 -3.43 -29.40
C PRO A 683 -2.76 -4.84 -28.80
N ASN A 684 -3.88 -5.24 -28.17
CA ASN A 684 -4.06 -6.56 -27.54
C ASN A 684 -2.97 -6.93 -26.51
N VAL A 685 -2.50 -5.92 -25.75
CA VAL A 685 -1.37 -5.97 -24.77
C VAL A 685 -1.02 -7.38 -24.26
N PRO A 686 0.08 -7.99 -24.77
CA PRO A 686 0.53 -9.30 -24.32
C PRO A 686 0.73 -9.36 -22.80
N PHE A 687 0.35 -10.49 -22.19
CA PHE A 687 0.44 -10.69 -20.73
C PHE A 687 -0.35 -9.64 -19.91
N GLU A 688 -1.42 -9.03 -20.43
CA GLU A 688 -2.27 -8.11 -19.65
C GLU A 688 -2.89 -8.83 -18.43
N SER A 689 -3.53 -9.97 -18.67
CA SER A 689 -4.22 -10.77 -17.65
C SER A 689 -3.35 -11.21 -16.47
N TRP A 690 -2.01 -11.21 -16.61
CA TRP A 690 -1.10 -11.49 -15.49
C TRP A 690 -1.20 -10.47 -14.35
N TYR A 691 -1.71 -9.25 -14.63
CA TYR A 691 -1.96 -8.21 -13.62
C TYR A 691 -3.27 -8.44 -12.85
N ASP A 692 -4.23 -9.18 -13.42
CA ASP A 692 -5.57 -9.42 -12.85
C ASP A 692 -5.71 -10.79 -12.13
N MET A 693 -4.68 -11.63 -12.23
CA MET A 693 -4.66 -13.03 -11.78
C MET A 693 -4.43 -13.20 -10.29
N SER A 694 -4.97 -14.29 -9.72
CA SER A 694 -4.60 -14.74 -8.37
C SER A 694 -3.10 -15.09 -8.28
N TYR A 695 -2.41 -14.99 -7.13
CA TYR A 695 -0.98 -15.36 -7.06
C TYR A 695 -0.78 -16.83 -7.47
N ARG A 696 -1.76 -17.68 -7.17
CA ARG A 696 -1.83 -19.10 -7.56
C ARG A 696 -2.11 -19.30 -9.06
N GLN A 697 -2.95 -18.45 -9.67
CA GLN A 697 -3.15 -18.44 -11.13
C GLN A 697 -1.88 -17.97 -11.86
N LEU A 698 -1.31 -16.83 -11.44
CA LEU A 698 -0.07 -16.29 -12.00
C LEU A 698 1.12 -17.24 -11.78
N TRP A 699 1.19 -17.92 -10.63
CA TRP A 699 2.16 -19.00 -10.40
C TRP A 699 2.02 -20.11 -11.45
N THR A 700 0.78 -20.56 -11.67
CA THR A 700 0.45 -21.62 -12.63
C THR A 700 0.85 -21.21 -14.04
N GLU A 701 0.44 -20.02 -14.50
CA GLU A 701 0.79 -19.48 -15.81
C GLU A 701 2.29 -19.33 -16.01
N LYS A 702 3.02 -18.72 -15.06
CA LYS A 702 4.49 -18.62 -15.14
C LYS A 702 5.16 -19.98 -15.14
N PHE A 703 4.66 -20.93 -14.35
CA PHE A 703 5.20 -22.29 -14.32
C PHE A 703 4.97 -23.00 -15.66
N PHE A 704 3.78 -22.91 -16.26
CA PHE A 704 3.52 -23.45 -17.59
C PHE A 704 4.41 -22.80 -18.65
N PHE A 705 4.52 -21.47 -18.64
CA PHE A 705 5.36 -20.67 -19.54
C PHE A 705 6.85 -21.06 -19.50
N PHE A 706 7.42 -21.29 -18.31
CA PHE A 706 8.82 -21.74 -18.17
C PHE A 706 9.02 -23.26 -18.35
N MET A 707 7.95 -24.05 -18.46
CA MET A 707 8.03 -25.52 -18.54
C MET A 707 7.64 -26.13 -19.88
N ASN A 708 6.89 -25.40 -20.71
CA ASN A 708 6.34 -25.86 -21.98
C ASN A 708 6.39 -24.69 -22.99
N PRO A 709 7.53 -24.44 -23.66
CA PRO A 709 7.62 -23.41 -24.69
C PRO A 709 6.63 -23.73 -25.84
N PRO A 710 6.10 -22.70 -26.53
CA PRO A 710 5.18 -22.91 -27.65
C PRO A 710 5.86 -23.70 -28.77
N GLU A 711 5.40 -24.93 -29.02
CA GLU A 711 6.05 -25.88 -29.93
C GLU A 711 5.98 -25.49 -31.42
N ASN A 712 5.22 -24.46 -31.79
CA ASN A 712 4.88 -24.12 -33.18
C ASN A 712 4.81 -22.60 -33.45
N SER A 713 5.75 -21.79 -32.93
CA SER A 713 5.87 -20.37 -33.31
C SER A 713 7.30 -19.99 -33.70
N ASP A 714 7.46 -19.37 -34.88
CA ASP A 714 8.76 -18.91 -35.39
C ASP A 714 9.42 -17.81 -34.53
N LYS A 715 8.64 -17.22 -33.61
CA LYS A 715 9.10 -16.34 -32.54
C LYS A 715 8.58 -16.86 -31.19
N LEU A 716 9.43 -16.78 -30.17
CA LEU A 716 9.07 -17.13 -28.79
C LEU A 716 8.30 -16.00 -28.08
N PHE A 717 8.52 -14.76 -28.49
CA PHE A 717 7.94 -13.55 -27.88
C PHE A 717 7.26 -12.67 -28.94
N PRO A 718 6.10 -12.06 -28.64
CA PRO A 718 5.50 -11.00 -29.45
C PRO A 718 6.22 -9.67 -29.16
N VAL A 719 7.50 -9.59 -29.56
CA VAL A 719 8.31 -8.38 -29.37
C VAL A 719 7.80 -7.26 -30.28
N SER A 720 7.66 -6.06 -29.73
CA SER A 720 7.21 -4.86 -30.45
C SER A 720 8.30 -4.32 -31.40
N VAL A 721 7.91 -3.44 -32.32
CA VAL A 721 8.81 -2.95 -33.38
C VAL A 721 9.99 -2.17 -32.78
N SER A 722 9.70 -1.26 -31.84
CA SER A 722 10.70 -0.44 -31.15
C SER A 722 11.71 -1.26 -30.34
N PHE A 723 11.32 -2.43 -29.85
CA PHE A 723 12.14 -3.27 -28.97
C PHE A 723 12.64 -4.56 -29.65
N SER A 724 12.52 -4.67 -30.98
CA SER A 724 12.90 -5.86 -31.75
C SER A 724 14.35 -6.34 -31.52
N ASP A 725 15.32 -5.42 -31.35
CA ASP A 725 16.72 -5.74 -31.02
C ASP A 725 16.93 -6.42 -29.64
N PHE A 726 15.90 -6.48 -28.77
CA PHE A 726 15.94 -7.22 -27.49
C PHE A 726 15.55 -8.70 -27.63
N GLU A 727 15.04 -9.14 -28.78
CA GLU A 727 14.66 -10.55 -29.00
C GLU A 727 15.80 -11.56 -28.71
N PRO A 728 17.08 -11.30 -29.04
CA PRO A 728 18.19 -12.16 -28.63
C PRO A 728 18.36 -12.28 -27.10
N TRP A 729 18.22 -11.18 -26.35
CA TRP A 729 18.33 -11.18 -24.89
C TRP A 729 17.21 -12.00 -24.25
N LEU A 730 15.97 -11.76 -24.70
CA LEU A 730 14.78 -12.48 -24.23
C LEU A 730 14.92 -13.99 -24.46
N ASN A 731 15.36 -14.40 -25.65
CA ASN A 731 15.52 -15.81 -26.01
C ASN A 731 16.61 -16.51 -25.19
N VAL A 732 17.75 -15.86 -24.95
CA VAL A 732 18.84 -16.45 -24.13
C VAL A 732 18.45 -16.52 -22.65
N CYS A 733 17.94 -15.43 -22.07
CA CYS A 733 17.55 -15.40 -20.66
C CYS A 733 16.36 -16.32 -20.35
N TYR A 734 15.36 -16.41 -21.25
CA TYR A 734 14.32 -17.44 -21.14
C TYR A 734 14.91 -18.84 -21.22
N GLY A 735 15.80 -19.09 -22.19
CA GLY A 735 16.46 -20.39 -22.36
C GLY A 735 17.17 -20.85 -21.10
N MET A 736 17.90 -19.96 -20.43
CA MET A 736 18.53 -20.20 -19.13
C MET A 736 17.50 -20.62 -18.06
N ILE A 737 16.46 -19.81 -17.86
CA ILE A 737 15.42 -20.06 -16.84
C ILE A 737 14.66 -21.38 -17.11
N HIS A 738 14.29 -21.64 -18.36
CA HIS A 738 13.62 -22.86 -18.81
C HIS A 738 14.49 -24.12 -18.64
N GLN A 739 15.77 -24.12 -19.05
CA GLN A 739 16.66 -25.27 -18.81
C GLN A 739 16.87 -25.53 -17.32
N GLY A 740 16.91 -24.48 -16.50
CA GLY A 740 16.89 -24.59 -15.05
C GLY A 740 15.63 -25.29 -14.53
N PHE A 741 14.43 -24.79 -14.85
CA PHE A 741 13.18 -25.40 -14.37
C PHE A 741 13.01 -26.85 -14.85
N LEU A 742 13.49 -27.19 -16.06
CA LEU A 742 13.64 -28.59 -16.49
C LEU A 742 14.58 -29.39 -15.57
N ALA A 743 15.76 -28.87 -15.23
CA ALA A 743 16.70 -29.54 -14.32
C ALA A 743 16.09 -29.76 -12.92
N LYS A 744 15.39 -28.76 -12.37
CA LYS A 744 14.68 -28.85 -11.07
C LYS A 744 13.56 -29.92 -11.10
N LYS A 745 12.84 -30.03 -12.22
CA LYS A 745 11.83 -31.09 -12.47
C LYS A 745 12.45 -32.48 -12.67
N ILE A 746 13.65 -32.59 -13.24
CA ILE A 746 14.39 -33.85 -13.39
C ILE A 746 14.91 -34.32 -12.02
N TYR A 747 15.53 -33.43 -11.24
CA TYR A 747 16.00 -33.72 -9.88
C TYR A 747 14.88 -34.28 -8.99
N GLY A 748 13.70 -33.66 -9.02
CA GLY A 748 12.52 -34.13 -8.29
C GLY A 748 11.87 -35.43 -8.81
N ARG A 749 12.53 -36.15 -9.74
CA ARG A 749 12.05 -37.41 -10.33
C ARG A 749 13.12 -38.50 -10.38
N ASP A 750 14.35 -38.17 -10.77
CA ASP A 750 15.46 -39.11 -10.92
C ASP A 750 16.82 -38.39 -10.77
N HIS A 751 17.52 -38.65 -9.67
CA HIS A 751 18.85 -38.08 -9.38
C HIS A 751 19.93 -38.54 -10.39
N GLY A 752 19.83 -39.75 -10.94
CA GLY A 752 20.80 -40.30 -11.90
C GLY A 752 20.69 -39.63 -13.27
N LEU A 753 19.48 -39.26 -13.70
CA LEU A 753 19.27 -38.51 -14.93
C LEU A 753 19.76 -37.05 -14.83
N LEU A 754 19.72 -36.43 -13.65
CA LEU A 754 20.21 -35.05 -13.48
C LEU A 754 21.69 -34.91 -13.86
N SER A 755 22.56 -35.81 -13.39
CA SER A 755 24.00 -35.75 -13.70
C SER A 755 24.28 -35.75 -15.21
N ARG A 756 23.52 -36.56 -15.96
CA ARG A 756 23.60 -36.61 -17.43
C ARG A 756 23.01 -35.37 -18.11
N PHE A 757 21.97 -34.77 -17.56
CA PHE A 757 21.40 -33.51 -18.05
C PHE A 757 22.36 -32.34 -17.84
N LEU A 758 22.91 -32.18 -16.63
CA LEU A 758 23.85 -31.11 -16.30
C LEU A 758 25.14 -31.21 -17.13
N SER A 759 25.76 -32.38 -17.19
CA SER A 759 27.00 -32.62 -17.97
C SER A 759 26.88 -32.37 -19.48
N THR A 760 25.65 -32.24 -20.02
CA THR A 760 25.39 -31.98 -21.45
C THR A 760 24.78 -30.60 -21.74
N ARG A 761 24.36 -29.84 -20.73
CA ARG A 761 23.65 -28.55 -20.92
C ARG A 761 24.05 -27.41 -19.98
N ALA A 762 24.58 -27.68 -18.79
CA ALA A 762 24.95 -26.65 -17.83
C ALA A 762 26.31 -25.99 -18.19
N PRO A 763 26.56 -24.73 -17.80
CA PRO A 763 27.88 -24.10 -17.88
C PRO A 763 28.95 -24.92 -17.15
N ARG A 764 30.17 -24.96 -17.71
CA ARG A 764 31.31 -25.71 -17.13
C ARG A 764 32.02 -24.91 -16.03
N SER A 765 31.36 -24.70 -14.89
CA SER A 765 31.91 -23.95 -13.75
C SER A 765 32.06 -24.76 -12.45
N THR A 766 31.31 -25.85 -12.24
CA THR A 766 31.44 -26.73 -11.05
C THR A 766 31.33 -28.22 -11.37
N PRO A 767 32.11 -29.11 -10.70
CA PRO A 767 31.89 -30.56 -10.75
C PRO A 767 30.57 -30.94 -10.07
N VAL A 768 29.76 -31.78 -10.73
CA VAL A 768 28.47 -32.25 -10.20
C VAL A 768 28.67 -33.47 -9.31
N GLU A 769 29.17 -33.25 -8.10
CA GLU A 769 29.15 -34.21 -6.97
C GLU A 769 28.15 -33.77 -5.88
N ALA A 770 27.12 -33.03 -6.26
CA ALA A 770 26.15 -32.47 -5.32
C ALA A 770 25.01 -33.46 -4.98
N GLU A 771 24.94 -33.91 -3.73
CA GLU A 771 23.80 -34.67 -3.17
C GLU A 771 22.48 -33.86 -3.17
N ARG A 772 22.54 -32.56 -3.46
CA ARG A 772 21.41 -31.63 -3.46
C ARG A 772 21.42 -30.74 -4.69
N PHE A 773 20.24 -30.41 -5.18
CA PHE A 773 20.06 -29.40 -6.23
C PHE A 773 20.43 -28.01 -5.71
N ASP A 774 21.11 -27.22 -6.55
CA ASP A 774 21.41 -25.83 -6.23
C ASP A 774 20.25 -24.92 -6.66
N ASP A 775 19.37 -24.58 -5.71
CA ASP A 775 18.31 -23.59 -5.93
C ASP A 775 18.81 -22.16 -6.10
N ALA A 776 20.04 -21.83 -5.66
CA ALA A 776 20.60 -20.48 -5.75
C ALA A 776 20.94 -20.08 -7.19
N THR A 777 21.42 -21.03 -8.00
CA THR A 777 21.62 -20.86 -9.46
C THR A 777 20.54 -21.57 -10.29
N LEU A 778 19.61 -22.29 -9.63
CA LEU A 778 18.65 -23.22 -10.22
C LEU A 778 19.33 -24.23 -11.17
N GLY A 779 20.31 -24.95 -10.63
CA GLY A 779 21.06 -26.03 -11.30
C GLY A 779 22.24 -25.57 -12.15
N GLY A 780 22.81 -24.41 -11.86
CA GLY A 780 23.90 -23.78 -12.63
C GLY A 780 23.43 -23.02 -13.87
N PHE A 781 22.13 -22.90 -14.10
CA PHE A 781 21.58 -22.31 -15.34
C PHE A 781 21.29 -20.82 -15.26
N VAL A 782 21.02 -20.27 -14.08
CA VAL A 782 20.63 -18.86 -13.89
C VAL A 782 21.58 -18.20 -12.89
N ASP A 783 22.61 -17.57 -13.43
CA ASP A 783 23.57 -16.76 -12.68
C ASP A 783 23.84 -15.42 -13.39
N TYR A 784 24.61 -14.56 -12.72
CA TYR A 784 25.03 -13.27 -13.26
C TYR A 784 25.97 -13.36 -14.47
N VAL A 785 26.72 -14.44 -14.62
CA VAL A 785 27.68 -14.59 -15.73
C VAL A 785 26.92 -14.86 -17.02
N GLY A 786 25.96 -15.76 -17.00
CA GLY A 786 25.07 -16.02 -18.14
C GLY A 786 24.20 -14.81 -18.51
N PHE A 787 23.63 -14.10 -17.52
CA PHE A 787 22.89 -12.85 -17.78
C PHE A 787 23.81 -11.76 -18.37
N PHE A 788 25.03 -11.61 -17.87
CA PHE A 788 26.01 -10.68 -18.45
C PHE A 788 26.37 -11.08 -19.89
N THR A 789 26.66 -12.35 -20.15
CA THR A 789 26.95 -12.87 -21.50
C THR A 789 25.77 -12.67 -22.45
N ALA A 790 24.52 -12.81 -21.99
CA ALA A 790 23.33 -12.53 -22.78
C ALA A 790 23.18 -11.04 -23.13
N MET A 791 23.55 -10.14 -22.21
CA MET A 791 23.19 -8.71 -22.27
C MET A 791 24.35 -7.75 -22.61
N HIS A 792 25.61 -8.21 -22.69
CA HIS A 792 26.76 -7.32 -22.95
C HIS A 792 26.81 -6.72 -24.36
N ASN A 793 26.06 -7.26 -25.34
CA ASN A 793 26.03 -6.79 -26.72
C ASN A 793 24.57 -6.52 -27.15
N PHE A 794 24.35 -5.41 -27.85
CA PHE A 794 23.03 -4.96 -28.31
C PHE A 794 23.10 -4.44 -29.75
N ALA A 795 22.21 -4.92 -30.63
CA ALA A 795 22.22 -4.61 -32.07
C ALA A 795 23.60 -4.82 -32.74
N GLY A 796 24.36 -5.84 -32.31
CA GLY A 796 25.70 -6.14 -32.81
C GLY A 796 26.82 -5.26 -32.26
N GLN A 797 26.53 -4.37 -31.31
CA GLN A 797 27.49 -3.45 -30.68
C GLN A 797 27.54 -3.63 -29.17
N ASP A 798 28.74 -3.77 -28.61
CA ASP A 798 28.95 -3.92 -27.17
C ASP A 798 28.40 -2.74 -26.38
N LEU A 799 27.86 -3.02 -25.19
CA LEU A 799 27.45 -2.05 -24.19
C LEU A 799 28.60 -1.78 -23.22
N ILE A 800 28.49 -0.69 -22.44
CA ILE A 800 29.53 -0.30 -21.48
C ILE A 800 29.53 -1.29 -20.31
N ALA A 801 30.49 -2.20 -20.33
CA ALA A 801 30.86 -3.03 -19.19
C ALA A 801 31.64 -2.21 -18.15
N ARG A 802 31.32 -2.44 -16.88
CA ARG A 802 31.83 -1.72 -15.69
C ARG A 802 32.20 -2.69 -14.56
N TYR A 803 31.47 -3.81 -14.46
CA TYR A 803 31.79 -4.92 -13.58
C TYR A 803 32.45 -6.05 -14.37
N ASN A 804 33.60 -6.53 -13.92
CA ASN A 804 34.24 -7.69 -14.53
C ASN A 804 33.45 -8.97 -14.15
N PRO A 805 32.88 -9.73 -15.12
CA PRO A 805 32.11 -10.93 -14.79
C PRO A 805 32.95 -12.05 -14.16
N ASN A 806 34.26 -12.07 -14.43
CA ASN A 806 35.24 -13.05 -13.97
C ASN A 806 36.40 -12.33 -13.25
N PRO A 807 36.33 -12.07 -11.93
CA PRO A 807 37.52 -11.66 -11.20
C PRO A 807 38.61 -12.72 -11.37
N GLU A 808 39.84 -12.31 -11.71
CA GLU A 808 40.97 -13.24 -11.66
C GLU A 808 41.13 -13.72 -10.21
N PRO A 809 41.42 -15.03 -9.98
CA PRO A 809 41.69 -15.51 -8.63
C PRO A 809 42.91 -14.79 -8.08
N THR A 810 42.74 -14.10 -6.96
CA THR A 810 43.83 -13.37 -6.29
C THR A 810 44.92 -14.36 -5.87
N ALA A 811 46.15 -14.10 -6.34
CA ALA A 811 47.33 -14.94 -6.17
C ALA A 811 48.06 -14.74 -4.84
#